data_AF-A0A6I6ADY7-F1
#
_entry.id   AF-A0A6I6ADY7-F1
#
_cell.length_a   1.000
_cell.length_b   1.000
_cell.length_c   1.000
_cell.angle_alpha   90.00
_cell.angle_beta   90.00
_cell.angle_gamma   90.00
#
_symmetry.space_group_name_H-M   'P 1'
#
loop_
_entity.id
_entity.type
_entity.pdbx_description
1 polymer ?
#
loop_
_entity_poly.entity_id
_entity_poly.type
_entity_poly.pdbx_seq_one_letter_code
_entity_poly.pdbx_strand_id
1 'polypeptide(L)'
;MRLFHFVSIVTLFTVLTFASSLPAEEQYLEFVQGLREKNYHDIALDYLNQIEAAKDTPKEVRELIPFERAMTLMLFSRTQKLPEEQEETLNKALAQLELFAKQNPNHPKAGTANTERGKIILEKAEVEVRKAESPSEQNNKKAHQEAARKLIAQARSIFQKAYDQHEKTWKSFPATFIDKNKEPEKYEARAKAEIQFMSAQLDLAQCTYAEAQTYDPGSADFNRLLKKASEEYAKIHERYRSQVGGLYARMWQGKCFEEQGELGRALGIYNELLGHPGKSQPIRQLKDNILQFRLICLNDEKKKDYQLVINEAEQWLKENRSRRRTAVGQGITWELARAQEALATQEGVKPADQERILRQALTNARFVNAFRGKFRDVSRLMIGRINAKIQGRAGGDPEDFATAYGLGQDRIQQTKTLKEKVAAAKTPADKKKAQVELDQFMEETARLLKLGLKLADKKTDPKELDHARFLLCYTYYNLRRSYECAVLGEFVANYHDKDSSQVALDAAYLALAGYLQAYNDSPKEQRYVDNQHMESICNLITEKWPESDRANDAKIQLGNIYSQTERPVEAAKWYSKVPASAPQYVDAQIKAGQAYWNSYLTALARRSDDKPANLNEWASLAEKHLRTGIAATEKKVPAKDPAPEILTAAKTSLAQIALDKGNYQEAIDILGKDPHSVLKAIHVAKGKKRPAKGVQSSEFANLVYQLQLRGYIGLQQIDLARKAMQQLEESASGSGGEAITDMYRQLGEKITEEIERLKATGDTKRLADVRKSLETFLNDIFKRKDQTYGSLVWIGETYYGMGLGASEDPATARKYFDKAAAAFEEIKKRQAATGDFIPGNFEVGITLRLVNCKREQDEFEAALTLLTPVLKEKDKSPEVQFEAAKILMDWAESGQGNSNEKYMQAINGMQLENGALIRGWAYLARLLSSSMASSGRDDLKKMYYDAQYNSIDTRRKYGIASNDVSQLEMAKSEANVFAQISVDLPDDVYERFNQLYRQIQTDLGDDPQDLERRKSASETVASNQAAQLQEAPPANTQQQVAQQSQEEAAAQGGSSTILFLVVILLGIGGAVAFFFFGLKGKKSRPSYQFAASGTASADINIAPPPASPKPSRSKPEKASRPAPVTDKPQPKKPAPEKTASKETSSKEKSSSSSSGKEKRKLTPEEIAARKAKLAQMSPEELAARKAAIAKKKAAQAKQQKKSNPGSDSQS
;
A
#
# COMPACT_ATOMS: atom_id res chain seq x y z
N MET A 1 -93.88 -22.42 -10.65
CA MET A 1 -92.41 -22.52 -10.71
C MET A 1 -91.70 -21.19 -10.45
N ARG A 2 -91.84 -20.12 -11.27
CA ARG A 2 -91.02 -18.89 -11.15
C ARG A 2 -90.90 -18.28 -9.74
N LEU A 3 -91.95 -18.30 -8.92
CA LEU A 3 -91.91 -17.76 -7.54
C LEU A 3 -90.91 -18.50 -6.62
N PHE A 4 -90.78 -19.83 -6.78
CA PHE A 4 -89.95 -20.67 -5.92
C PHE A 4 -88.45 -20.39 -6.09
N HIS A 5 -88.01 -20.18 -7.33
CA HIS A 5 -86.62 -19.81 -7.62
C HIS A 5 -86.27 -18.40 -7.12
N PHE A 6 -87.23 -17.46 -7.15
CA PHE A 6 -86.99 -16.12 -6.63
C PHE A 6 -86.78 -16.12 -5.11
N VAL A 7 -87.60 -16.88 -4.36
CA VAL A 7 -87.41 -17.06 -2.91
C VAL A 7 -86.06 -17.71 -2.61
N SER A 8 -85.69 -18.80 -3.30
CA SER A 8 -84.39 -19.47 -3.09
C SER A 8 -83.19 -18.55 -3.39
N ILE A 9 -83.24 -17.74 -4.45
CA ILE A 9 -82.17 -16.79 -4.79
C ILE A 9 -82.06 -15.69 -3.72
N VAL A 10 -83.18 -15.14 -3.25
CA VAL A 10 -83.18 -14.11 -2.20
C VAL A 10 -82.65 -14.69 -0.87
N THR A 11 -83.05 -15.90 -0.47
CA THR A 11 -82.49 -16.53 0.75
C THR A 11 -80.99 -16.80 0.63
N LEU A 12 -80.51 -17.26 -0.53
CA LEU A 12 -79.09 -17.48 -0.78
C LEU A 12 -78.30 -16.16 -0.69
N PHE A 13 -78.85 -15.07 -1.22
CA PHE A 13 -78.27 -13.74 -1.11
C PHE A 13 -78.20 -13.24 0.34
N THR A 14 -79.27 -13.40 1.14
CA THR A 14 -79.23 -13.00 2.56
C THR A 14 -78.23 -13.81 3.39
N VAL A 15 -78.09 -15.12 3.13
CA VAL A 15 -77.07 -15.95 3.80
C VAL A 15 -75.65 -15.50 3.40
N LEU A 16 -75.44 -15.12 2.14
CA LEU A 16 -74.16 -14.57 1.69
C LEU A 16 -73.85 -13.17 2.24
N THR A 17 -74.85 -12.32 2.52
CA THR A 17 -74.63 -11.00 3.16
C THR A 17 -74.44 -11.05 4.68
N PHE A 18 -74.90 -12.12 5.35
CA PHE A 18 -74.66 -12.33 6.79
C PHE A 18 -73.51 -13.31 7.08
N ALA A 19 -72.85 -13.84 6.05
CA ALA A 19 -71.55 -14.48 6.17
C ALA A 19 -70.47 -13.40 6.44
N SER A 20 -70.47 -12.85 7.66
CA SER A 20 -69.36 -12.04 8.16
C SER A 20 -68.09 -12.87 8.04
N SER A 21 -67.18 -12.45 7.16
CA SER A 21 -65.88 -13.09 7.02
C SER A 21 -65.09 -12.90 8.30
N LEU A 22 -65.17 -13.88 9.21
CA LEU A 22 -64.18 -14.06 10.24
C LEU A 22 -62.83 -14.09 9.53
N PRO A 23 -61.91 -13.13 9.78
CA PRO A 23 -60.58 -13.21 9.21
C PRO A 23 -59.97 -14.53 9.67
N ALA A 24 -59.45 -15.33 8.74
CA ALA A 24 -58.77 -16.56 9.09
C ALA A 24 -57.56 -16.18 9.96
N GLU A 25 -57.65 -16.48 11.26
CA GLU A 25 -56.69 -16.00 12.26
C GLU A 25 -55.29 -16.48 11.87
N GLU A 26 -54.38 -15.55 11.60
CA GLU A 26 -53.08 -15.88 11.04
C GLU A 26 -52.29 -16.73 12.04
N GLN A 27 -51.86 -17.92 11.63
CA GLN A 27 -51.17 -18.87 12.50
C GLN A 27 -49.70 -18.48 12.71
N TYR A 28 -49.47 -17.27 13.24
CA TYR A 28 -48.18 -16.57 13.31
C TYR A 28 -47.02 -17.47 13.77
N LEU A 29 -47.22 -18.24 14.85
CA LEU A 29 -46.20 -19.07 15.46
C LEU A 29 -45.93 -20.36 14.67
N GLU A 30 -46.96 -20.95 14.04
CA GLU A 30 -46.84 -22.13 13.20
C GLU A 30 -46.13 -21.80 11.88
N PHE A 31 -46.39 -20.61 11.31
CA PHE A 31 -45.67 -20.13 10.14
C PHE A 31 -44.18 -19.92 10.43
N VAL A 32 -43.84 -19.28 11.56
CA VAL A 32 -42.45 -19.14 12.03
C VAL A 32 -41.78 -20.50 12.24
N GLN A 33 -42.49 -21.49 12.79
CA GLN A 33 -41.97 -22.85 12.92
C GLN A 33 -41.75 -23.51 11.55
N GLY A 34 -42.72 -23.44 10.63
CA GLY A 34 -42.61 -24.00 9.29
C GLY A 34 -41.51 -23.39 8.42
N LEU A 35 -41.15 -22.12 8.67
CA LEU A 35 -39.96 -21.49 8.07
C LEU A 35 -38.66 -22.06 8.66
N ARG A 36 -38.56 -22.23 9.98
CA ARG A 36 -37.39 -22.85 10.64
C ARG A 36 -37.16 -24.29 10.19
N GLU A 37 -38.22 -25.09 10.07
CA GLU A 37 -38.13 -26.49 9.64
C GLU A 37 -37.63 -26.63 8.19
N LYS A 38 -37.84 -25.60 7.36
CA LYS A 38 -37.29 -25.49 5.99
C LYS A 38 -35.91 -24.83 5.94
N ASN A 39 -35.36 -24.42 7.09
CA ASN A 39 -34.11 -23.67 7.28
C ASN A 39 -34.13 -22.22 6.74
N TYR A 40 -35.31 -21.64 6.52
CA TYR A 40 -35.49 -20.22 6.14
C TYR A 40 -35.44 -19.32 7.38
N HIS A 41 -34.30 -19.32 8.07
CA HIS A 41 -34.14 -18.62 9.34
C HIS A 41 -34.07 -17.10 9.18
N ASP A 42 -33.52 -16.62 8.07
CA ASP A 42 -33.54 -15.23 7.63
C ASP A 42 -34.97 -14.72 7.44
N ILE A 43 -35.76 -15.39 6.61
CA ILE A 43 -37.17 -15.05 6.34
C ILE A 43 -38.00 -15.12 7.64
N ALA A 44 -37.70 -16.07 8.53
CA ALA A 44 -38.36 -16.17 9.84
C ALA A 44 -38.03 -14.99 10.77
N LEU A 45 -36.84 -14.37 10.66
CA LEU A 45 -36.51 -13.15 11.39
C LEU A 45 -37.21 -11.93 10.80
N ASP A 46 -37.25 -11.80 9.47
CA ASP A 46 -37.95 -10.71 8.79
C ASP A 46 -39.45 -10.73 9.06
N TYR A 47 -40.09 -11.91 9.03
CA TYR A 47 -41.50 -12.06 9.40
C TYR A 47 -41.74 -11.71 10.87
N LEU A 48 -40.87 -12.13 11.80
CA LEU A 48 -40.95 -11.73 13.21
C LEU A 48 -40.83 -10.20 13.39
N ASN A 49 -40.06 -9.51 12.55
CA ASN A 49 -39.98 -8.05 12.55
C ASN A 49 -41.27 -7.39 11.99
N GLN A 50 -41.86 -7.98 10.94
CA GLN A 50 -43.12 -7.50 10.34
C GLN A 50 -44.27 -7.57 11.34
N ILE A 51 -44.44 -8.69 12.04
CA ILE A 51 -45.53 -8.87 13.02
C ILE A 51 -45.27 -8.12 14.35
N GLU A 52 -44.04 -7.70 14.64
CA GLU A 52 -43.73 -6.79 15.75
C GLU A 52 -44.18 -5.35 15.45
N ALA A 53 -44.08 -4.93 14.17
CA ALA A 53 -44.51 -3.62 13.68
C ALA A 53 -46.02 -3.53 13.38
N ALA A 54 -46.67 -4.65 13.06
CA ALA A 54 -48.11 -4.72 12.85
C ALA A 54 -48.89 -4.42 14.15
N LYS A 55 -49.97 -3.62 14.03
CA LYS A 55 -50.75 -3.13 15.19
C LYS A 55 -51.75 -4.17 15.68
N ASP A 56 -52.30 -4.90 14.72
CA ASP A 56 -53.31 -5.96 14.78
C ASP A 56 -52.79 -7.29 15.33
N THR A 57 -51.46 -7.52 15.35
CA THR A 57 -50.87 -8.72 15.97
C THR A 57 -51.36 -8.89 17.42
N PRO A 58 -51.90 -10.08 17.80
CA PRO A 58 -52.36 -10.36 19.15
C PRO A 58 -51.28 -10.13 20.22
N LYS A 59 -51.69 -9.74 21.42
CA LYS A 59 -50.77 -9.42 22.51
C LYS A 59 -49.92 -10.63 22.91
N GLU A 60 -50.54 -11.80 22.93
CA GLU A 60 -49.99 -13.10 23.29
C GLU A 60 -48.91 -13.56 22.30
N VAL A 61 -49.09 -13.20 21.02
CA VAL A 61 -48.07 -13.38 19.97
C VAL A 61 -46.95 -12.36 20.15
N ARG A 62 -47.29 -11.08 20.36
CA ARG A 62 -46.32 -9.98 20.52
C ARG A 62 -45.39 -10.19 21.73
N GLU A 63 -45.90 -10.69 22.86
CA GLU A 63 -45.09 -11.06 24.03
C GLU A 63 -44.10 -12.19 23.71
N LEU A 64 -44.42 -13.10 22.78
CA LEU A 64 -43.56 -14.21 22.39
C LEU A 64 -42.47 -13.85 21.36
N ILE A 65 -42.58 -12.71 20.65
CA ILE A 65 -41.65 -12.36 19.55
C ILE A 65 -40.17 -12.45 19.95
N PRO A 66 -39.70 -11.92 21.11
CA PRO A 66 -38.29 -12.04 21.48
C PRO A 66 -37.84 -13.48 21.79
N PHE A 67 -38.73 -14.31 22.35
CA PHE A 67 -38.44 -15.75 22.53
C PHE A 67 -38.30 -16.45 21.18
N GLU A 68 -39.23 -16.20 20.26
CA GLU A 68 -39.19 -16.82 18.94
C GLU A 68 -38.02 -16.30 18.08
N ARG A 69 -37.68 -15.00 18.18
CA ARG A 69 -36.51 -14.41 17.52
C ARG A 69 -35.23 -15.11 18.00
N ALA A 70 -35.11 -15.35 19.30
CA ALA A 70 -34.00 -16.13 19.85
C ALA A 70 -33.97 -17.59 19.38
N MET A 71 -35.10 -18.31 19.38
CA MET A 71 -35.16 -19.70 18.90
C MET A 71 -34.75 -19.79 17.42
N THR A 72 -35.15 -18.82 16.59
CA THR A 72 -34.71 -18.73 15.19
C THR A 72 -33.20 -18.48 15.09
N LEU A 73 -32.65 -17.54 15.88
CA LEU A 73 -31.21 -17.26 15.92
C LEU A 73 -30.38 -18.46 16.43
N MET A 74 -30.88 -19.25 17.40
CA MET A 74 -30.20 -20.46 17.88
C MET A 74 -30.16 -21.61 16.87
N LEU A 75 -31.08 -21.62 15.90
CA LEU A 75 -30.99 -22.52 14.74
C LEU A 75 -30.10 -21.93 13.65
N PHE A 76 -30.23 -20.64 13.38
CA PHE A 76 -29.43 -19.93 12.38
C PHE A 76 -27.93 -19.95 12.70
N SER A 77 -27.54 -19.86 13.98
CA SER A 77 -26.14 -19.97 14.40
C SER A 77 -25.51 -21.32 14.01
N ARG A 78 -26.30 -22.39 13.92
CA ARG A 78 -25.87 -23.74 13.50
C ARG A 78 -25.69 -23.87 11.99
N THR A 79 -26.14 -22.88 11.21
CA THR A 79 -25.95 -22.81 9.74
C THR A 79 -24.81 -21.90 9.30
N GLN A 80 -24.22 -21.11 10.22
CA GLN A 80 -23.10 -20.23 9.92
C GLN A 80 -21.82 -21.00 9.62
N LYS A 81 -20.94 -20.41 8.80
CA LYS A 81 -19.66 -21.03 8.38
C LYS A 81 -18.45 -20.44 9.11
N LEU A 82 -18.57 -19.20 9.57
CA LEU A 82 -17.52 -18.52 10.31
C LEU A 82 -17.82 -18.58 11.83
N PRO A 83 -16.83 -18.94 12.68
CA PRO A 83 -17.00 -18.92 14.13
C PRO A 83 -17.48 -17.56 14.68
N GLU A 84 -17.05 -16.48 14.04
CA GLU A 84 -17.35 -15.10 14.41
C GLU A 84 -18.84 -14.78 14.17
N GLU A 85 -19.37 -15.13 12.99
CA GLU A 85 -20.81 -15.05 12.67
C GLU A 85 -21.65 -15.92 13.60
N GLN A 86 -21.17 -17.12 13.92
CA GLN A 86 -21.83 -18.05 14.84
C GLN A 86 -21.93 -17.46 16.25
N GLU A 87 -20.84 -16.91 16.79
CA GLU A 87 -20.84 -16.26 18.10
C GLU A 87 -21.69 -14.99 18.11
N GLU A 88 -21.62 -14.14 17.09
CA GLU A 88 -22.45 -12.94 16.99
C GLU A 88 -23.96 -13.30 16.95
N THR A 89 -24.32 -14.35 16.21
CA THR A 89 -25.70 -14.85 16.14
C THR A 89 -26.16 -15.42 17.50
N LEU A 90 -25.29 -16.11 18.23
CA LEU A 90 -25.57 -16.58 19.60
C LEU A 90 -25.67 -15.42 20.61
N ASN A 91 -24.89 -14.35 20.44
CA ASN A 91 -25.00 -13.14 21.26
C ASN A 91 -26.35 -12.43 21.02
N LYS A 92 -26.79 -12.33 19.76
CA LYS A 92 -28.14 -11.83 19.40
C LYS A 92 -29.24 -12.69 20.03
N ALA A 93 -29.09 -14.02 20.01
CA ALA A 93 -30.03 -14.94 20.66
C ALA A 93 -30.10 -14.73 22.17
N LEU A 94 -28.95 -14.64 22.85
CA LEU A 94 -28.86 -14.38 24.29
C LEU A 94 -29.57 -13.08 24.69
N ALA A 95 -29.35 -12.00 23.93
CA ALA A 95 -30.00 -10.71 24.18
C ALA A 95 -31.53 -10.80 24.06
N GLN A 96 -32.05 -11.52 23.06
CA GLN A 96 -33.48 -11.69 22.84
C GLN A 96 -34.15 -12.60 23.90
N LEU A 97 -33.47 -13.68 24.35
CA LEU A 97 -33.95 -14.47 25.49
C LEU A 97 -33.93 -13.67 26.80
N GLU A 98 -32.93 -12.80 27.01
CA GLU A 98 -32.85 -11.95 28.19
C GLU A 98 -33.95 -10.87 28.19
N LEU A 99 -34.21 -10.27 27.03
CA LEU A 99 -35.32 -9.34 26.84
C LEU A 99 -36.65 -10.00 27.20
N PHE A 100 -36.93 -11.19 26.64
CA PHE A 100 -38.11 -11.97 26.96
C PHE A 100 -38.22 -12.30 28.46
N ALA A 101 -37.15 -12.82 29.07
CA ALA A 101 -37.16 -13.22 30.48
C ALA A 101 -37.27 -12.03 31.46
N LYS A 102 -36.90 -10.81 31.03
CA LYS A 102 -37.09 -9.56 31.78
C LYS A 102 -38.50 -8.98 31.63
N GLN A 103 -39.05 -8.97 30.41
CA GLN A 103 -40.38 -8.41 30.12
C GLN A 103 -41.50 -9.34 30.63
N ASN A 104 -41.35 -10.66 30.46
CA ASN A 104 -42.40 -11.64 30.68
C ASN A 104 -42.02 -12.67 31.77
N PRO A 105 -41.61 -12.27 33.00
CA PRO A 105 -40.97 -13.16 33.98
C PRO A 105 -41.89 -14.27 34.53
N ASN A 106 -43.21 -14.10 34.43
CA ASN A 106 -44.23 -15.06 34.86
C ASN A 106 -44.82 -15.89 33.70
N HIS A 107 -44.43 -15.63 32.44
CA HIS A 107 -44.98 -16.33 31.27
C HIS A 107 -44.51 -17.80 31.23
N PRO A 108 -45.32 -18.80 30.79
CA PRO A 108 -44.95 -20.21 30.83
C PRO A 108 -43.61 -20.57 30.15
N LYS A 109 -43.24 -19.89 29.05
CA LYS A 109 -41.93 -20.09 28.39
C LYS A 109 -40.74 -19.43 29.13
N ALA A 110 -40.93 -18.65 30.20
CA ALA A 110 -39.84 -17.90 30.85
C ALA A 110 -38.77 -18.82 31.48
N GLY A 111 -39.19 -19.93 32.10
CA GLY A 111 -38.28 -20.98 32.57
C GLY A 111 -37.47 -21.58 31.42
N THR A 112 -38.10 -21.84 30.27
CA THR A 112 -37.42 -22.33 29.05
C THR A 112 -36.43 -21.30 28.50
N ALA A 113 -36.77 -20.02 28.48
CA ALA A 113 -35.87 -18.95 28.04
C ALA A 113 -34.62 -18.87 28.94
N ASN A 114 -34.78 -19.01 30.25
CA ASN A 114 -33.65 -19.08 31.18
C ASN A 114 -32.83 -20.38 30.99
N THR A 115 -33.46 -21.54 30.81
CA THR A 115 -32.75 -22.80 30.46
C THR A 115 -31.85 -22.62 29.22
N GLU A 116 -32.37 -22.06 28.12
CA GLU A 116 -31.58 -21.90 26.90
C GLU A 116 -30.50 -20.80 27.01
N ARG A 117 -30.72 -19.73 27.79
CA ARG A 117 -29.66 -18.76 28.14
C ARG A 117 -28.52 -19.43 28.91
N GLY A 118 -28.85 -20.24 29.91
CA GLY A 118 -27.88 -20.98 30.71
C GLY A 118 -27.02 -21.89 29.83
N LYS A 119 -27.62 -22.60 28.88
CA LYS A 119 -26.92 -23.49 27.93
C LYS A 119 -25.91 -22.75 27.06
N ILE A 120 -26.30 -21.64 26.42
CA ILE A 120 -25.35 -20.89 25.55
C ILE A 120 -24.18 -20.32 26.38
N ILE A 121 -24.43 -19.85 27.60
CA ILE A 121 -23.38 -19.34 28.50
C ILE A 121 -22.46 -20.47 28.97
N LEU A 122 -23.00 -21.66 29.22
CA LEU A 122 -22.23 -22.86 29.58
C LEU A 122 -21.41 -23.39 28.40
N GLU A 123 -21.96 -23.43 27.18
CA GLU A 123 -21.22 -23.77 25.95
C GLU A 123 -20.03 -22.81 25.73
N LYS A 124 -20.20 -21.51 26.02
CA LYS A 124 -19.09 -20.53 26.02
C LYS A 124 -18.05 -20.84 27.11
N ALA A 125 -18.46 -21.26 28.30
CA ALA A 125 -17.50 -21.69 29.32
C ALA A 125 -16.72 -22.94 28.89
N GLU A 126 -17.38 -23.90 28.22
CA GLU A 126 -16.73 -25.07 27.63
C GLU A 126 -15.80 -24.70 26.46
N VAL A 127 -15.99 -23.56 25.79
CA VAL A 127 -14.98 -23.00 24.86
C VAL A 127 -13.76 -22.50 25.63
N GLU A 128 -13.95 -21.74 26.71
CA GLU A 128 -12.83 -21.22 27.52
C GLU A 128 -12.05 -22.36 28.22
N VAL A 129 -12.70 -23.40 28.74
CA VAL A 129 -12.02 -24.61 29.25
C VAL A 129 -11.14 -25.22 28.16
N ARG A 130 -11.66 -25.42 26.94
CA ARG A 130 -10.87 -25.98 25.82
C ARG A 130 -9.72 -25.07 25.38
N LYS A 131 -9.81 -23.75 25.57
CA LYS A 131 -8.67 -22.84 25.40
C LYS A 131 -7.63 -23.08 26.51
N ALA A 132 -8.06 -23.17 27.77
CA ALA A 132 -7.17 -23.47 28.90
C ALA A 132 -6.44 -24.83 28.78
N GLU A 133 -7.05 -25.81 28.10
CA GLU A 133 -6.46 -27.11 27.78
C GLU A 133 -5.60 -27.11 26.51
N SER A 134 -5.71 -26.09 25.64
CA SER A 134 -5.02 -26.08 24.35
C SER A 134 -3.53 -25.78 24.50
N PRO A 135 -2.62 -26.62 23.96
CA PRO A 135 -1.18 -26.35 23.99
C PRO A 135 -0.73 -25.07 23.27
N SER A 136 -1.58 -24.45 22.43
CA SER A 136 -1.31 -23.13 21.84
C SER A 136 -1.52 -21.97 22.82
N GLU A 137 -2.45 -22.13 23.78
CA GLU A 137 -2.87 -21.10 24.73
C GLU A 137 -2.29 -21.31 26.13
N GLN A 138 -1.25 -22.14 26.27
CA GLN A 138 -0.63 -22.51 27.55
C GLN A 138 -0.21 -21.28 28.39
N ASN A 139 0.18 -20.19 27.74
CA ASN A 139 0.52 -18.91 28.40
C ASN A 139 -0.72 -18.18 28.98
N ASN A 140 -1.88 -18.33 28.34
CA ASN A 140 -3.15 -17.69 28.69
C ASN A 140 -4.03 -18.58 29.60
N LYS A 141 -3.62 -19.83 29.86
CA LYS A 141 -4.38 -20.87 30.57
C LYS A 141 -5.15 -20.37 31.80
N LYS A 142 -4.49 -19.63 32.71
CA LYS A 142 -5.14 -19.11 33.94
C LYS A 142 -6.28 -18.14 33.65
N ALA A 143 -6.10 -17.24 32.68
CA ALA A 143 -7.14 -16.29 32.28
C ALA A 143 -8.36 -17.01 31.69
N HIS A 144 -8.14 -18.06 30.90
CA HIS A 144 -9.21 -18.92 30.38
C HIS A 144 -9.92 -19.71 31.50
N GLN A 145 -9.20 -20.24 32.49
CA GLN A 145 -9.78 -20.89 33.68
C GLN A 145 -10.62 -19.91 34.52
N GLU A 146 -10.23 -18.64 34.61
CA GLU A 146 -11.00 -17.58 35.30
C GLU A 146 -12.23 -17.13 34.49
N ALA A 147 -12.09 -16.97 33.17
CA ALA A 147 -13.21 -16.67 32.27
C ALA A 147 -14.27 -17.78 32.29
N ALA A 148 -13.84 -19.05 32.22
CA ALA A 148 -14.72 -20.21 32.33
C ALA A 148 -15.50 -20.21 33.66
N ARG A 149 -14.82 -20.03 34.80
CA ARG A 149 -15.49 -19.96 36.13
C ARG A 149 -16.51 -18.83 36.22
N LYS A 150 -16.19 -17.65 35.68
CA LYS A 150 -17.12 -16.51 35.62
C LYS A 150 -18.37 -16.83 34.80
N LEU A 151 -18.20 -17.48 33.64
CA LEU A 151 -19.32 -17.89 32.79
C LEU A 151 -20.15 -19.00 33.45
N ILE A 152 -19.54 -20.01 34.09
CA ILE A 152 -20.25 -21.07 34.82
C ILE A 152 -21.06 -20.51 36.00
N ALA A 153 -20.52 -19.54 36.74
CA ALA A 153 -21.25 -18.86 37.81
C ALA A 153 -22.49 -18.11 37.27
N GLN A 154 -22.36 -17.44 36.11
CA GLN A 154 -23.49 -16.79 35.43
C GLN A 154 -24.53 -17.81 34.94
N ALA A 155 -24.09 -18.88 34.28
CA ALA A 155 -24.95 -19.97 33.83
C ALA A 155 -25.72 -20.60 35.01
N ARG A 156 -25.03 -20.95 36.10
CA ARG A 156 -25.64 -21.51 37.32
C ARG A 156 -26.70 -20.58 37.92
N SER A 157 -26.45 -19.27 37.97
CA SER A 157 -27.43 -18.29 38.48
C SER A 157 -28.70 -18.23 37.61
N ILE A 158 -28.56 -18.40 36.29
CA ILE A 158 -29.68 -18.42 35.34
C ILE A 158 -30.41 -19.77 35.38
N PHE A 159 -29.69 -20.88 35.48
CA PHE A 159 -30.27 -22.22 35.67
C PHE A 159 -30.99 -22.37 37.00
N GLN A 160 -30.55 -21.71 38.08
CA GLN A 160 -31.30 -21.70 39.34
C GLN A 160 -32.67 -21.03 39.14
N LYS A 161 -32.73 -19.88 38.45
CA LYS A 161 -34.00 -19.22 38.14
C LYS A 161 -34.91 -20.10 37.26
N ALA A 162 -34.32 -20.83 36.31
CA ALA A 162 -35.06 -21.83 35.52
C ALA A 162 -35.57 -22.97 36.39
N TYR A 163 -34.75 -23.52 37.30
CA TYR A 163 -35.14 -24.54 38.28
C TYR A 163 -36.32 -24.05 39.12
N ASP A 164 -36.24 -22.84 39.69
CA ASP A 164 -37.29 -22.28 40.55
C ASP A 164 -38.62 -22.11 39.78
N GLN A 165 -38.55 -21.65 38.52
CA GLN A 165 -39.71 -21.49 37.63
C GLN A 165 -40.31 -22.84 37.21
N HIS A 166 -39.49 -23.82 36.81
CA HIS A 166 -39.95 -25.15 36.42
C HIS A 166 -40.47 -25.94 37.63
N GLU A 167 -39.87 -25.79 38.82
CA GLU A 167 -40.37 -26.41 40.05
C GLU A 167 -41.74 -25.85 40.44
N LYS A 168 -41.90 -24.51 40.42
CA LYS A 168 -43.19 -23.85 40.66
C LYS A 168 -44.26 -24.35 39.68
N THR A 169 -43.90 -24.53 38.41
CA THR A 169 -44.81 -25.05 37.37
C THR A 169 -45.18 -26.51 37.63
N TRP A 170 -44.21 -27.38 37.94
CA TRP A 170 -44.47 -28.78 38.29
C TRP A 170 -45.32 -28.93 39.56
N LYS A 171 -45.04 -28.13 40.60
CA LYS A 171 -45.80 -28.08 41.87
C LYS A 171 -47.22 -27.49 41.73
N SER A 172 -47.54 -26.83 40.62
CA SER A 172 -48.90 -26.31 40.38
C SER A 172 -49.89 -27.38 39.91
N PHE A 173 -49.41 -28.54 39.45
CA PHE A 173 -50.25 -29.69 39.15
C PHE A 173 -50.59 -30.47 40.43
N PRO A 174 -51.78 -31.10 40.53
CA PRO A 174 -52.14 -31.92 41.68
C PRO A 174 -51.13 -33.02 42.00
N ALA A 175 -50.95 -33.28 43.30
CA ALA A 175 -50.20 -34.44 43.79
C ALA A 175 -50.97 -35.77 43.65
N THR A 176 -52.30 -35.69 43.50
CA THR A 176 -53.20 -36.82 43.25
C THR A 176 -52.98 -37.43 41.85
N PHE A 177 -53.54 -38.63 41.65
CA PHE A 177 -53.50 -39.32 40.36
C PHE A 177 -54.30 -38.56 39.30
N ILE A 178 -53.65 -38.23 38.17
CA ILE A 178 -54.31 -37.73 36.96
C ILE A 178 -54.53 -38.92 36.02
N ASP A 179 -55.78 -39.20 35.67
CA ASP A 179 -56.14 -40.31 34.79
C ASP A 179 -55.82 -39.96 33.33
N LYS A 180 -54.79 -40.60 32.77
CA LYS A 180 -54.32 -40.38 31.39
C LYS A 180 -55.43 -40.51 30.34
N ASN A 181 -56.44 -41.33 30.58
CA ASN A 181 -57.50 -41.59 29.61
C ASN A 181 -58.68 -40.61 29.74
N LYS A 182 -58.81 -39.92 30.87
CA LYS A 182 -59.89 -38.93 31.13
C LYS A 182 -59.41 -37.49 31.03
N GLU A 183 -58.15 -37.22 31.39
CA GLU A 183 -57.54 -35.89 31.37
C GLU A 183 -56.17 -35.91 30.64
N PRO A 184 -56.11 -36.36 29.37
CA PRO A 184 -54.85 -36.57 28.65
C PRO A 184 -53.98 -35.31 28.58
N GLU A 185 -54.57 -34.15 28.29
CA GLU A 185 -53.85 -32.87 28.20
C GLU A 185 -53.19 -32.48 29.52
N LYS A 186 -53.88 -32.65 30.66
CA LYS A 186 -53.33 -32.35 31.99
C LYS A 186 -52.25 -33.35 32.39
N TYR A 187 -52.42 -34.62 32.02
CA TYR A 187 -51.42 -35.65 32.22
C TYR A 187 -50.13 -35.33 31.43
N GLU A 188 -50.25 -34.96 30.15
CA GLU A 188 -49.10 -34.59 29.32
C GLU A 188 -48.46 -33.27 29.75
N ALA A 189 -49.25 -32.26 30.15
CA ALA A 189 -48.75 -31.00 30.68
C ALA A 189 -47.94 -31.22 31.98
N ARG A 190 -48.43 -32.07 32.90
CA ARG A 190 -47.70 -32.44 34.13
C ARG A 190 -46.42 -33.20 33.83
N ALA A 191 -46.46 -34.17 32.91
CA ALA A 191 -45.28 -34.92 32.49
C ALA A 191 -44.23 -34.01 31.82
N LYS A 192 -44.66 -33.05 30.99
CA LYS A 192 -43.79 -32.04 30.38
C LYS A 192 -43.14 -31.13 31.43
N ALA A 193 -43.89 -30.69 32.43
CA ALA A 193 -43.36 -29.91 33.55
C ALA A 193 -42.36 -30.72 34.40
N GLU A 194 -42.60 -32.01 34.64
CA GLU A 194 -41.66 -32.89 35.34
C GLU A 194 -40.35 -33.06 34.55
N ILE A 195 -40.43 -33.25 33.23
CA ILE A 195 -39.26 -33.35 32.34
C ILE A 195 -38.47 -32.03 32.33
N GLN A 196 -39.14 -30.87 32.32
CA GLN A 196 -38.48 -29.56 32.38
C GLN A 196 -37.80 -29.34 33.75
N PHE A 197 -38.43 -29.74 34.84
CA PHE A 197 -37.84 -29.67 36.18
C PHE A 197 -36.64 -30.61 36.35
N MET A 198 -36.73 -31.85 35.86
CA MET A 198 -35.61 -32.80 35.79
C MET A 198 -34.47 -32.26 34.90
N SER A 199 -34.77 -31.58 33.79
CA SER A 199 -33.74 -30.92 32.96
C SER A 199 -33.00 -29.86 33.77
N ALA A 200 -33.69 -28.98 34.50
CA ALA A 200 -33.03 -27.95 35.30
C ALA A 200 -32.19 -28.53 36.45
N GLN A 201 -32.59 -29.68 37.01
CA GLN A 201 -31.77 -30.43 37.96
C GLN A 201 -30.47 -30.94 37.31
N LEU A 202 -30.54 -31.46 36.08
CA LEU A 202 -29.37 -31.89 35.30
C LEU A 202 -28.48 -30.70 34.91
N ASP A 203 -29.06 -29.59 34.47
CA ASP A 203 -28.34 -28.38 34.06
C ASP A 203 -27.53 -27.79 35.25
N LEU A 204 -28.09 -27.78 36.46
CA LEU A 204 -27.39 -27.36 37.68
C LEU A 204 -26.23 -28.30 38.06
N ALA A 205 -26.44 -29.62 37.97
CA ALA A 205 -25.39 -30.61 38.21
C ALA A 205 -24.27 -30.52 37.15
N GLN A 206 -24.62 -30.26 35.90
CA GLN A 206 -23.65 -30.00 34.83
C GLN A 206 -22.84 -28.73 35.09
N CYS A 207 -23.41 -27.69 35.69
CA CYS A 207 -22.61 -26.56 36.16
C CYS A 207 -21.64 -26.94 37.30
N THR A 208 -21.94 -27.91 38.18
CA THR A 208 -20.96 -28.41 39.16
C THR A 208 -19.83 -29.20 38.48
N TYR A 209 -20.16 -30.06 37.52
CA TYR A 209 -19.16 -30.79 36.72
C TYR A 209 -18.27 -29.85 35.89
N ALA A 210 -18.86 -28.90 35.18
CA ALA A 210 -18.13 -27.92 34.37
C ALA A 210 -17.23 -27.01 35.21
N GLU A 211 -17.64 -26.66 36.44
CA GLU A 211 -16.75 -25.94 37.37
C GLU A 211 -15.50 -26.77 37.70
N ALA A 212 -15.64 -28.08 37.88
CA ALA A 212 -14.48 -28.96 38.11
C ALA A 212 -13.48 -28.89 36.94
N GLN A 213 -13.96 -28.90 35.69
CA GLN A 213 -13.11 -28.81 34.49
C GLN A 213 -12.32 -27.48 34.36
N THR A 214 -12.63 -26.47 35.17
CA THR A 214 -11.83 -25.23 35.22
C THR A 214 -10.56 -25.34 36.08
N TYR A 215 -10.44 -26.41 36.86
CA TYR A 215 -9.28 -26.70 37.71
C TYR A 215 -8.36 -27.73 37.06
N ASP A 216 -7.09 -27.74 37.45
CA ASP A 216 -6.15 -28.73 36.94
C ASP A 216 -6.56 -30.17 37.37
N PRO A 217 -6.53 -31.15 36.45
CA PRO A 217 -6.92 -32.53 36.75
C PRO A 217 -6.18 -33.12 37.96
N GLY A 218 -6.94 -33.78 38.84
CA GLY A 218 -6.41 -34.37 40.07
C GLY A 218 -6.13 -33.37 41.21
N SER A 219 -6.35 -32.07 41.02
CA SER A 219 -6.26 -31.08 42.10
C SER A 219 -7.35 -31.28 43.17
N ALA A 220 -7.17 -30.68 44.35
CA ALA A 220 -8.11 -30.80 45.47
C ALA A 220 -9.52 -30.30 45.10
N ASP A 221 -9.62 -29.14 44.42
CA ASP A 221 -10.90 -28.58 43.98
C ASP A 221 -11.54 -29.37 42.84
N PHE A 222 -10.76 -29.84 41.87
CA PHE A 222 -11.22 -30.75 40.80
C PHE A 222 -11.90 -31.99 41.41
N ASN A 223 -11.21 -32.70 42.30
CA ASN A 223 -11.73 -33.90 42.96
C ASN A 223 -12.95 -33.61 43.86
N ARG A 224 -12.93 -32.49 44.60
CA ARG A 224 -14.03 -32.02 45.46
C ARG A 224 -15.29 -31.72 44.64
N LEU A 225 -15.15 -31.02 43.52
CA LEU A 225 -16.26 -30.65 42.65
C LEU A 225 -16.80 -31.86 41.88
N LEU A 226 -15.95 -32.76 41.38
CA LEU A 226 -16.40 -34.04 40.78
C LEU A 226 -17.14 -34.91 41.79
N LYS A 227 -16.71 -34.95 43.06
CA LYS A 227 -17.43 -35.69 44.11
C LYS A 227 -18.83 -35.09 44.31
N LYS A 228 -18.93 -33.76 44.47
CA LYS A 228 -20.21 -33.05 44.58
C LYS A 228 -21.11 -33.30 43.36
N ALA A 229 -20.57 -33.23 42.15
CA ALA A 229 -21.32 -33.54 40.92
C ALA A 229 -21.81 -35.00 40.90
N SER A 230 -20.98 -35.97 41.30
CA SER A 230 -21.37 -37.38 41.36
C SER A 230 -22.49 -37.65 42.38
N GLU A 231 -22.52 -36.91 43.49
CA GLU A 231 -23.58 -36.96 44.51
C GLU A 231 -24.87 -36.25 44.06
N GLU A 232 -24.76 -35.17 43.29
CA GLU A 232 -25.90 -34.50 42.66
C GLU A 232 -26.54 -35.38 41.58
N TYR A 233 -25.72 -35.97 40.70
CA TYR A 233 -26.17 -36.92 39.69
C TYR A 233 -26.74 -38.22 40.30
N ALA A 234 -26.20 -38.70 41.43
CA ALA A 234 -26.77 -39.84 42.16
C ALA A 234 -28.25 -39.58 42.54
N LYS A 235 -28.52 -38.45 43.19
CA LYS A 235 -29.87 -38.07 43.66
C LYS A 235 -30.87 -37.92 42.51
N ILE A 236 -30.42 -37.38 41.37
CA ILE A 236 -31.24 -37.28 40.15
C ILE A 236 -31.53 -38.68 39.58
N HIS A 237 -30.52 -39.55 39.49
CA HIS A 237 -30.75 -40.92 39.05
C HIS A 237 -31.72 -41.67 39.98
N GLU A 238 -31.53 -41.59 41.30
CA GLU A 238 -32.38 -42.25 42.28
C GLU A 238 -33.86 -41.84 42.17
N ARG A 239 -34.12 -40.55 41.89
CA ARG A 239 -35.48 -40.05 41.70
C ARG A 239 -36.12 -40.49 40.38
N TYR A 240 -35.34 -40.61 39.30
CA TYR A 240 -35.86 -40.84 37.94
C TYR A 240 -35.29 -42.09 37.25
N ARG A 241 -34.98 -43.15 38.01
CA ARG A 241 -34.19 -44.34 37.57
C ARG A 241 -34.52 -44.91 36.20
N SER A 242 -35.81 -44.98 35.84
CA SER A 242 -36.31 -45.53 34.58
C SER A 242 -36.49 -44.51 33.45
N GLN A 243 -36.35 -43.20 33.73
CA GLN A 243 -36.46 -42.14 32.73
C GLN A 243 -35.12 -41.86 32.07
N VAL A 244 -35.14 -41.36 30.83
CA VAL A 244 -33.93 -41.04 30.05
C VAL A 244 -33.03 -40.03 30.78
N GLY A 245 -33.61 -39.04 31.48
CA GLY A 245 -32.84 -38.07 32.28
C GLY A 245 -32.16 -38.68 33.50
N GLY A 246 -32.78 -39.66 34.17
CA GLY A 246 -32.15 -40.42 35.25
C GLY A 246 -31.03 -41.33 34.76
N LEU A 247 -31.15 -41.92 33.57
CA LEU A 247 -30.07 -42.68 32.92
C LEU A 247 -28.92 -41.77 32.44
N TYR A 248 -29.24 -40.55 32.01
CA TYR A 248 -28.25 -39.51 31.68
C TYR A 248 -27.49 -39.02 32.92
N ALA A 249 -28.17 -38.82 34.06
CA ALA A 249 -27.52 -38.57 35.34
C ALA A 249 -26.57 -39.71 35.73
N ARG A 250 -27.01 -40.97 35.59
CA ARG A 250 -26.19 -42.16 35.88
C ARG A 250 -24.92 -42.22 35.01
N MET A 251 -25.02 -41.86 33.72
CA MET A 251 -23.85 -41.74 32.83
C MET A 251 -22.85 -40.71 33.36
N TRP A 252 -23.30 -39.50 33.71
CA TRP A 252 -22.40 -38.45 34.23
C TRP A 252 -21.85 -38.76 35.63
N GLN A 253 -22.59 -39.50 36.47
CA GLN A 253 -22.05 -40.07 37.71
C GLN A 253 -20.85 -40.98 37.43
N GLY A 254 -20.94 -41.85 36.41
CA GLY A 254 -19.82 -42.65 35.92
C GLY A 254 -18.64 -41.79 35.43
N LYS A 255 -18.94 -40.70 34.71
CA LYS A 255 -17.94 -39.75 34.18
C LYS A 255 -17.16 -39.02 35.27
N CYS A 256 -17.81 -38.68 36.39
CA CYS A 256 -17.13 -38.15 37.56
C CYS A 256 -16.16 -39.19 38.17
N PHE A 257 -16.56 -40.46 38.31
CA PHE A 257 -15.68 -41.52 38.82
C PHE A 257 -14.52 -41.84 37.87
N GLU A 258 -14.73 -41.76 36.55
CA GLU A 258 -13.68 -41.90 35.53
C GLU A 258 -12.58 -40.85 35.74
N GLU A 259 -12.96 -39.57 35.85
CA GLU A 259 -12.02 -38.46 35.99
C GLU A 259 -11.37 -38.36 37.38
N GLN A 260 -12.03 -38.87 38.42
CA GLN A 260 -11.41 -39.13 39.73
C GLN A 260 -10.42 -40.32 39.69
N GLY A 261 -10.35 -41.06 38.59
CA GLY A 261 -9.50 -42.24 38.44
C GLY A 261 -10.03 -43.50 39.14
N GLU A 262 -11.29 -43.50 39.60
CA GLU A 262 -12.02 -44.63 40.18
C GLU A 262 -12.58 -45.55 39.07
N LEU A 263 -11.73 -45.91 38.11
CA LEU A 263 -12.10 -46.55 36.83
C LEU A 263 -12.97 -47.81 36.98
N GLY A 264 -12.82 -48.56 38.08
CA GLY A 264 -13.65 -49.75 38.36
C GLY A 264 -15.13 -49.42 38.57
N ARG A 265 -15.43 -48.29 39.24
CA ARG A 265 -16.82 -47.83 39.46
C ARG A 265 -17.41 -47.26 38.17
N ALA A 266 -16.62 -46.48 37.43
CA ALA A 266 -17.01 -45.95 36.12
C ALA A 266 -17.35 -47.08 35.14
N LEU A 267 -16.46 -48.06 34.97
CA LEU A 267 -16.69 -49.23 34.10
C LEU A 267 -17.91 -50.06 34.54
N GLY A 268 -18.16 -50.19 35.86
CA GLY A 268 -19.37 -50.84 36.38
C GLY A 268 -20.65 -50.16 35.91
N ILE A 269 -20.72 -48.83 36.06
CA ILE A 269 -21.86 -48.00 35.60
C ILE A 269 -22.00 -48.03 34.07
N TYR A 270 -20.88 -48.02 33.34
CA TYR A 270 -20.93 -48.06 31.88
C TYR A 270 -21.40 -49.42 31.35
N ASN A 271 -21.00 -50.53 31.99
CA ASN A 271 -21.54 -51.87 31.69
C ASN A 271 -23.06 -51.94 31.94
N GLU A 272 -23.52 -51.47 33.09
CA GLU A 272 -24.95 -51.39 33.48
C GLU A 272 -25.78 -50.67 32.40
N LEU A 273 -25.36 -49.47 32.00
CA LEU A 273 -26.11 -48.66 31.03
C LEU A 273 -25.99 -49.17 29.58
N LEU A 274 -24.85 -49.75 29.18
CA LEU A 274 -24.71 -50.39 27.87
C LEU A 274 -25.58 -51.66 27.76
N GLY A 275 -25.85 -52.35 28.87
CA GLY A 275 -26.77 -53.50 28.93
C GLY A 275 -28.26 -53.14 28.75
N HIS A 276 -28.66 -51.89 28.98
CA HIS A 276 -30.07 -51.48 28.99
C HIS A 276 -30.83 -51.80 27.68
N PRO A 277 -32.01 -52.46 27.69
CA PRO A 277 -32.63 -53.02 26.48
C PRO A 277 -33.27 -52.00 25.52
N GLY A 278 -33.40 -50.72 25.92
CA GLY A 278 -34.08 -49.68 25.14
C GLY A 278 -33.44 -49.38 23.78
N LYS A 279 -34.28 -49.14 22.76
CA LYS A 279 -33.87 -48.91 21.35
C LYS A 279 -34.26 -47.53 20.78
N SER A 280 -34.86 -46.66 21.60
CA SER A 280 -35.24 -45.29 21.18
C SER A 280 -34.01 -44.46 20.78
N GLN A 281 -34.22 -43.38 20.00
CA GLN A 281 -33.12 -42.54 19.53
C GLN A 281 -32.32 -41.89 20.69
N PRO A 282 -32.93 -41.34 21.75
CA PRO A 282 -32.18 -40.83 22.90
C PRO A 282 -31.36 -41.91 23.61
N ILE A 283 -31.89 -43.13 23.77
CA ILE A 283 -31.12 -44.24 24.38
C ILE A 283 -29.95 -44.69 23.50
N ARG A 284 -30.11 -44.67 22.17
CA ARG A 284 -28.98 -44.93 21.25
C ARG A 284 -27.89 -43.85 21.36
N GLN A 285 -28.27 -42.57 21.40
CA GLN A 285 -27.32 -41.46 21.61
C GLN A 285 -26.65 -41.55 23.00
N LEU A 286 -27.38 -41.93 24.04
CA LEU A 286 -26.83 -42.17 25.37
C LEU A 286 -25.79 -43.29 25.35
N LYS A 287 -26.11 -44.44 24.74
CA LYS A 287 -25.16 -45.57 24.59
C LYS A 287 -23.92 -45.21 23.78
N ASP A 288 -24.04 -44.39 22.74
CA ASP A 288 -22.88 -43.90 21.99
C ASP A 288 -21.92 -43.11 22.92
N ASN A 289 -22.45 -42.25 23.80
CA ASN A 289 -21.64 -41.49 24.77
C ASN A 289 -21.02 -42.40 25.84
N ILE A 290 -21.81 -43.32 26.41
CA ILE A 290 -21.31 -44.29 27.41
C ILE A 290 -20.20 -45.16 26.82
N LEU A 291 -20.32 -45.57 25.56
CA LEU A 291 -19.24 -46.29 24.88
C LEU A 291 -17.99 -45.42 24.77
N GLN A 292 -18.09 -44.16 24.35
CA GLN A 292 -16.93 -43.26 24.30
C GLN A 292 -16.22 -43.16 25.66
N PHE A 293 -16.97 -42.99 26.75
CA PHE A 293 -16.42 -42.90 28.11
C PHE A 293 -15.80 -44.22 28.58
N ARG A 294 -16.44 -45.36 28.30
CA ARG A 294 -15.87 -46.69 28.50
C ARG A 294 -14.53 -46.87 27.78
N LEU A 295 -14.43 -46.43 26.52
CA LEU A 295 -13.18 -46.48 25.76
C LEU A 295 -12.09 -45.66 26.46
N ILE A 296 -12.39 -44.47 27.00
CA ILE A 296 -11.43 -43.67 27.78
C ILE A 296 -10.91 -44.46 29.00
N CYS A 297 -11.79 -45.11 29.78
CA CYS A 297 -11.37 -45.94 30.92
C CYS A 297 -10.46 -47.12 30.54
N LEU A 298 -10.72 -47.77 29.40
CA LEU A 298 -9.92 -48.91 28.90
C LEU A 298 -8.58 -48.45 28.30
N ASN A 299 -8.53 -47.22 27.77
CA ASN A 299 -7.37 -46.58 27.15
C ASN A 299 -6.48 -45.82 28.16
N ASP A 300 -6.74 -45.96 29.46
CA ASP A 300 -5.95 -45.38 30.55
C ASP A 300 -4.71 -46.21 30.88
N GLU A 301 -3.64 -45.57 31.36
CA GLU A 301 -2.37 -46.23 31.72
C GLU A 301 -2.50 -47.23 32.90
N LYS A 302 -3.57 -47.17 33.70
CA LYS A 302 -3.89 -48.19 34.73
C LYS A 302 -4.58 -49.43 34.17
N LYS A 303 -4.96 -49.43 32.89
CA LYS A 303 -5.68 -50.53 32.20
C LYS A 303 -4.91 -51.06 31.01
N LYS A 304 -4.52 -50.19 30.08
CA LYS A 304 -3.80 -50.52 28.85
C LYS A 304 -4.51 -51.56 27.97
N ASP A 305 -5.84 -51.62 28.04
CA ASP A 305 -6.71 -52.55 27.30
C ASP A 305 -6.86 -52.13 25.81
N TYR A 306 -5.77 -51.66 25.19
CA TYR A 306 -5.76 -50.99 23.88
C TYR A 306 -6.38 -51.85 22.76
N GLN A 307 -6.17 -53.17 22.80
CA GLN A 307 -6.78 -54.08 21.83
C GLN A 307 -8.31 -54.18 21.99
N LEU A 308 -8.84 -54.09 23.22
CA LEU A 308 -10.29 -54.06 23.45
C LEU A 308 -10.88 -52.72 23.00
N VAL A 309 -10.19 -51.60 23.25
CA VAL A 309 -10.56 -50.27 22.73
C VAL A 309 -10.66 -50.29 21.21
N ILE A 310 -9.67 -50.88 20.53
CA ILE A 310 -9.68 -51.04 19.07
C ILE A 310 -10.88 -51.86 18.61
N ASN A 311 -11.11 -53.03 19.23
CA ASN A 311 -12.19 -53.94 18.83
C ASN A 311 -13.58 -53.30 18.99
N GLU A 312 -13.87 -52.70 20.15
CA GLU A 312 -15.17 -52.07 20.44
C GLU A 312 -15.41 -50.84 19.56
N ALA A 313 -14.39 -50.00 19.36
CA ALA A 313 -14.50 -48.82 18.50
C ALA A 313 -14.67 -49.18 17.02
N GLU A 314 -13.88 -50.12 16.48
CA GLU A 314 -14.02 -50.56 15.09
C GLU A 314 -15.35 -51.25 14.82
N GLN A 315 -15.88 -52.04 15.78
CA GLN A 315 -17.23 -52.60 15.69
C GLN A 315 -18.28 -51.49 15.61
N TRP A 316 -18.25 -50.51 16.54
CA TRP A 316 -19.23 -49.41 16.53
C TRP A 316 -19.13 -48.60 15.23
N LEU A 317 -17.93 -48.31 14.74
CA LEU A 317 -17.72 -47.56 13.49
C LEU A 317 -18.19 -48.33 12.25
N LYS A 318 -18.05 -49.66 12.23
CA LYS A 318 -18.54 -50.55 11.18
C LYS A 318 -20.06 -50.57 11.08
N GLU A 319 -20.73 -50.65 12.23
CA GLU A 319 -22.20 -50.68 12.36
C GLU A 319 -22.85 -49.30 12.18
N ASN A 320 -22.22 -48.24 12.69
CA ASN A 320 -22.83 -46.92 12.85
C ASN A 320 -22.22 -45.84 11.93
N ARG A 321 -21.88 -46.21 10.69
CA ARG A 321 -21.15 -45.39 9.71
C ARG A 321 -21.66 -43.95 9.56
N SER A 322 -22.97 -43.73 9.58
CA SER A 322 -23.59 -42.40 9.49
C SER A 322 -23.32 -41.52 10.73
N ARG A 323 -23.21 -42.14 11.92
CA ARG A 323 -22.96 -41.43 13.19
C ARG A 323 -21.48 -41.16 13.45
N ARG A 324 -20.55 -41.75 12.68
CA ARG A 324 -19.09 -41.47 12.77
C ARG A 324 -18.74 -39.97 12.71
N ARG A 325 -19.51 -39.17 11.98
CA ARG A 325 -19.29 -37.71 11.86
C ARG A 325 -19.79 -36.87 13.04
N THR A 326 -20.59 -37.43 13.95
CA THR A 326 -21.07 -36.74 15.15
C THR A 326 -19.92 -36.48 16.13
N ALA A 327 -20.05 -35.54 17.07
CA ALA A 327 -19.03 -35.27 18.09
C ALA A 327 -18.62 -36.53 18.89
N VAL A 328 -19.59 -37.42 19.16
CA VAL A 328 -19.35 -38.70 19.84
C VAL A 328 -18.63 -39.70 18.92
N GLY A 329 -19.03 -39.80 17.65
CA GLY A 329 -18.34 -40.64 16.66
C GLY A 329 -16.91 -40.19 16.34
N GLN A 330 -16.66 -38.87 16.41
CA GLN A 330 -15.31 -38.29 16.38
C GLN A 330 -14.53 -38.71 17.64
N GLY A 331 -15.15 -38.68 18.82
CA GLY A 331 -14.54 -39.13 20.08
C GLY A 331 -14.21 -40.63 20.10
N ILE A 332 -15.09 -41.49 19.62
CA ILE A 332 -14.83 -42.93 19.44
C ILE A 332 -13.67 -43.14 18.43
N THR A 333 -13.62 -42.34 17.36
CA THR A 333 -12.50 -42.38 16.39
C THR A 333 -11.19 -41.86 17.01
N TRP A 334 -11.25 -40.90 17.94
CA TRP A 334 -10.08 -40.37 18.65
C TRP A 334 -9.51 -41.38 19.65
N GLU A 335 -10.34 -42.04 20.45
CA GLU A 335 -9.89 -43.09 21.37
C GLU A 335 -9.34 -44.31 20.61
N LEU A 336 -9.92 -44.66 19.46
CA LEU A 336 -9.33 -45.61 18.51
C LEU A 336 -7.93 -45.17 18.04
N ALA A 337 -7.75 -43.92 17.64
CA ALA A 337 -6.44 -43.40 17.19
C ALA A 337 -5.41 -43.40 18.32
N ARG A 338 -5.81 -43.04 19.55
CA ARG A 338 -4.98 -43.14 20.77
C ARG A 338 -4.55 -44.57 21.05
N ALA A 339 -5.49 -45.52 21.07
CA ALA A 339 -5.20 -46.93 21.33
C ALA A 339 -4.30 -47.54 20.25
N GLN A 340 -4.46 -47.12 18.98
CA GLN A 340 -3.57 -47.50 17.89
C GLN A 340 -2.17 -46.89 18.05
N GLU A 341 -2.01 -45.60 18.41
CA GLU A 341 -0.68 -45.04 18.70
C GLU A 341 -0.01 -45.75 19.88
N ALA A 342 -0.75 -46.03 20.96
CA ALA A 342 -0.24 -46.67 22.18
C ALA A 342 0.13 -48.14 21.96
N LEU A 343 -0.74 -48.93 21.30
CA LEU A 343 -0.45 -50.32 20.91
C LEU A 343 0.77 -50.40 20.00
N ALA A 344 0.92 -49.49 19.03
CA ALA A 344 2.09 -49.44 18.16
C ALA A 344 3.40 -49.10 18.92
N THR A 345 3.33 -48.63 20.17
CA THR A 345 4.49 -48.37 21.04
C THR A 345 4.68 -49.39 22.16
N GLN A 346 3.86 -50.45 22.25
CA GLN A 346 4.09 -51.54 23.20
C GLN A 346 5.32 -52.39 22.82
N GLU A 347 6.02 -52.90 23.84
CA GLU A 347 7.13 -53.83 23.65
C GLU A 347 6.65 -55.15 23.02
N GLY A 348 7.50 -55.77 22.21
CA GLY A 348 7.17 -57.01 21.48
C GLY A 348 6.42 -56.83 20.15
N VAL A 349 5.90 -55.62 19.83
CA VAL A 349 5.28 -55.36 18.53
C VAL A 349 6.34 -55.29 17.42
N LYS A 350 6.14 -56.07 16.36
CA LYS A 350 7.07 -56.16 15.21
C LYS A 350 7.11 -54.83 14.44
N PRO A 351 8.27 -54.39 13.89
CA PRO A 351 8.37 -53.11 13.18
C PRO A 351 7.35 -52.92 12.03
N ALA A 352 7.03 -53.97 11.27
CA ALA A 352 6.04 -53.92 10.20
C ALA A 352 4.60 -53.74 10.72
N ASP A 353 4.25 -54.36 11.85
CA ASP A 353 2.96 -54.16 12.51
C ASP A 353 2.88 -52.79 13.20
N GLN A 354 3.98 -52.34 13.81
CA GLN A 354 4.12 -50.98 14.36
C GLN A 354 3.84 -49.92 13.27
N GLU A 355 4.46 -50.02 12.09
CA GLU A 355 4.18 -49.07 11.00
C GLU A 355 2.75 -49.18 10.47
N ARG A 356 2.23 -50.40 10.27
CA ARG A 356 0.84 -50.63 9.86
C ARG A 356 -0.17 -49.97 10.81
N ILE A 357 0.01 -50.18 12.12
CA ILE A 357 -0.88 -49.62 13.15
C ILE A 357 -0.70 -48.10 13.24
N LEU A 358 0.51 -47.55 13.10
CA LEU A 358 0.73 -46.10 13.03
C LEU A 358 0.06 -45.47 11.80
N ARG A 359 0.06 -46.12 10.62
CA ARG A 359 -0.70 -45.66 9.44
C ARG A 359 -2.22 -45.68 9.68
N GLN A 360 -2.74 -46.65 10.44
CA GLN A 360 -4.15 -46.70 10.86
C GLN A 360 -4.49 -45.57 11.85
N ALA A 361 -3.65 -45.37 12.87
CA ALA A 361 -3.77 -44.27 13.83
C ALA A 361 -3.76 -42.91 13.12
N LEU A 362 -2.83 -42.70 12.19
CA LEU A 362 -2.72 -41.48 11.38
C LEU A 362 -3.97 -41.22 10.55
N THR A 363 -4.55 -42.26 9.94
CA THR A 363 -5.80 -42.17 9.17
C THR A 363 -6.97 -41.72 10.06
N ASN A 364 -7.08 -42.29 11.26
CA ASN A 364 -8.13 -41.94 12.21
C ASN A 364 -7.91 -40.54 12.84
N ALA A 365 -6.66 -40.16 13.14
CA ALA A 365 -6.30 -38.83 13.60
C ALA A 365 -6.60 -37.75 12.54
N ARG A 366 -6.25 -37.97 11.26
CA ARG A 366 -6.59 -37.08 10.15
C ARG A 366 -8.10 -36.94 9.96
N PHE A 367 -8.86 -38.04 10.06
CA PHE A 367 -10.32 -37.98 10.02
C PHE A 367 -10.88 -37.06 11.11
N VAL A 368 -10.38 -37.18 12.35
CA VAL A 368 -10.83 -36.34 13.47
C VAL A 368 -10.38 -34.88 13.32
N ASN A 369 -9.15 -34.65 12.84
CA ASN A 369 -8.58 -33.31 12.63
C ASN A 369 -9.35 -32.45 11.62
N ALA A 370 -9.99 -33.10 10.64
CA ALA A 370 -10.83 -32.44 9.64
C ALA A 370 -12.13 -31.83 10.20
N PHE A 371 -12.48 -32.07 11.47
CA PHE A 371 -13.66 -31.47 12.10
C PHE A 371 -13.26 -30.34 13.07
N ARG A 372 -13.99 -29.22 13.00
CA ARG A 372 -13.89 -28.14 14.00
C ARG A 372 -14.58 -28.62 15.29
N GLY A 373 -13.79 -29.07 16.27
CA GLY A 373 -14.28 -29.67 17.50
C GLY A 373 -13.16 -29.95 18.51
N LYS A 374 -13.51 -30.46 19.71
CA LYS A 374 -12.59 -30.59 20.86
C LYS A 374 -11.33 -31.44 20.64
N PHE A 375 -11.27 -32.21 19.56
CA PHE A 375 -10.15 -33.07 19.23
C PHE A 375 -9.19 -32.49 18.17
N ARG A 376 -9.45 -31.29 17.62
CA ARG A 376 -8.68 -30.75 16.48
C ARG A 376 -7.20 -30.60 16.80
N ASP A 377 -6.83 -29.87 17.85
CA ASP A 377 -5.43 -29.54 18.09
C ASP A 377 -4.63 -30.72 18.68
N VAL A 378 -5.26 -31.54 19.54
CA VAL A 378 -4.65 -32.79 20.01
C VAL A 378 -4.44 -33.81 18.88
N SER A 379 -5.34 -33.86 17.88
CA SER A 379 -5.13 -34.69 16.68
C SER A 379 -4.09 -34.11 15.73
N ARG A 380 -3.93 -32.78 15.62
CA ARG A 380 -2.81 -32.17 14.88
C ARG A 380 -1.48 -32.58 15.50
N LEU A 381 -1.36 -32.53 16.83
CA LEU A 381 -0.14 -32.95 17.55
C LEU A 381 0.11 -34.46 17.40
N MET A 382 -0.93 -35.30 17.44
CA MET A 382 -0.81 -36.73 17.14
C MET A 382 -0.34 -36.99 15.70
N ILE A 383 -0.89 -36.28 14.71
CA ILE A 383 -0.44 -36.34 13.31
C ILE A 383 1.04 -35.98 13.21
N GLY A 384 1.50 -34.91 13.90
CA GLY A 384 2.91 -34.55 13.97
C GLY A 384 3.79 -35.65 14.58
N ARG A 385 3.41 -36.20 15.74
CA ARG A 385 4.14 -37.32 16.39
C ARG A 385 4.22 -38.56 15.50
N ILE A 386 3.11 -38.96 14.88
CA ILE A 386 3.05 -40.16 14.04
C ILE A 386 3.80 -39.94 12.73
N ASN A 387 3.66 -38.78 12.09
CA ASN A 387 4.47 -38.40 10.93
C ASN A 387 5.96 -38.45 11.28
N ALA A 388 6.41 -37.92 12.42
CA ALA A 388 7.81 -38.01 12.83
C ALA A 388 8.28 -39.47 13.07
N LYS A 389 7.46 -40.30 13.71
CA LYS A 389 7.72 -41.74 13.91
C LYS A 389 7.82 -42.53 12.60
N ILE A 390 7.08 -42.12 11.56
CA ILE A 390 7.11 -42.75 10.22
C ILE A 390 8.23 -42.16 9.36
N GLN A 391 8.40 -40.83 9.31
CA GLN A 391 9.41 -40.13 8.50
C GLN A 391 10.83 -40.39 8.97
N GLY A 392 11.04 -40.63 10.28
CA GLY A 392 12.29 -41.18 10.81
C GLY A 392 12.64 -42.60 10.33
N ARG A 393 11.80 -43.20 9.47
CA ARG A 393 11.99 -44.52 8.85
C ARG A 393 11.66 -44.56 7.34
N ALA A 394 10.93 -43.59 6.79
CA ALA A 394 10.55 -43.54 5.37
C ALA A 394 10.44 -42.09 4.85
N GLY A 395 11.33 -41.69 3.94
CA GLY A 395 11.26 -40.41 3.23
C GLY A 395 10.50 -40.53 1.90
N GLY A 396 9.51 -39.66 1.68
CA GLY A 396 8.70 -39.61 0.47
C GLY A 396 7.83 -38.35 0.43
N ASP A 397 7.29 -38.03 -0.75
CA ASP A 397 6.48 -36.84 -0.96
C ASP A 397 5.06 -36.97 -0.35
N PRO A 398 4.46 -35.87 0.15
CA PRO A 398 3.06 -35.84 0.54
C PRO A 398 2.09 -36.26 -0.57
N GLU A 399 1.15 -37.16 -0.25
CA GLU A 399 0.12 -37.65 -1.18
C GLU A 399 -1.19 -36.82 -1.13
N ASP A 400 -1.33 -35.91 -0.14
CA ASP A 400 -2.54 -35.08 0.05
C ASP A 400 -2.23 -33.62 0.44
N PHE A 401 -3.17 -32.73 0.12
CA PHE A 401 -3.10 -31.30 0.43
C PHE A 401 -2.80 -31.02 1.90
N ALA A 402 -3.51 -31.65 2.83
CA ALA A 402 -3.44 -31.33 4.26
C ALA A 402 -2.05 -31.65 4.84
N THR A 403 -1.44 -32.75 4.38
CA THR A 403 -0.09 -33.16 4.75
C THR A 403 0.96 -32.19 4.20
N ALA A 404 0.84 -31.81 2.92
CA ALA A 404 1.77 -30.85 2.29
C ALA A 404 1.66 -29.44 2.91
N TYR A 405 0.44 -28.98 3.17
CA TYR A 405 0.14 -27.70 3.83
C TYR A 405 0.67 -27.66 5.26
N GLY A 406 0.41 -28.71 6.06
CA GLY A 406 0.92 -28.79 7.45
C GLY A 406 2.46 -28.77 7.51
N LEU A 407 3.14 -29.55 6.66
CA LEU A 407 4.60 -29.49 6.55
C LEU A 407 5.10 -28.11 6.09
N GLY A 408 4.37 -27.43 5.20
CA GLY A 408 4.63 -26.04 4.85
C GLY A 408 4.54 -25.09 6.05
N GLN A 409 3.49 -25.22 6.88
CA GLN A 409 3.31 -24.41 8.09
C GLN A 409 4.44 -24.64 9.10
N ASP A 410 4.77 -25.89 9.40
CA ASP A 410 5.84 -26.24 10.36
C ASP A 410 7.20 -25.69 9.92
N ARG A 411 7.49 -25.72 8.61
CA ARG A 411 8.73 -25.15 8.05
C ARG A 411 8.73 -23.62 8.08
N ILE A 412 7.60 -22.96 7.84
CA ILE A 412 7.50 -21.50 7.99
C ILE A 412 7.75 -21.07 9.44
N GLN A 413 7.36 -21.85 10.45
CA GLN A 413 7.73 -21.57 11.85
C GLN A 413 9.27 -21.72 12.06
N GLN A 414 9.87 -22.77 11.52
CA GLN A 414 11.33 -23.03 11.60
C GLN A 414 12.18 -21.99 10.85
N THR A 415 11.60 -21.20 9.95
CA THR A 415 12.29 -20.07 9.28
C THR A 415 12.93 -19.10 10.27
N LYS A 416 12.28 -18.85 11.41
CA LYS A 416 12.73 -17.83 12.37
C LYS A 416 14.15 -18.10 12.88
N THR A 417 14.43 -19.34 13.31
CA THR A 417 15.74 -19.71 13.87
C THR A 417 16.85 -19.70 12.81
N LEU A 418 16.53 -20.02 11.55
CA LEU A 418 17.47 -19.89 10.43
C LEU A 418 17.78 -18.43 10.09
N LYS A 419 16.78 -17.53 10.13
CA LYS A 419 17.04 -16.08 10.01
C LYS A 419 17.87 -15.53 11.16
N GLU A 420 17.61 -15.96 12.38
CA GLU A 420 18.41 -15.61 13.56
C GLU A 420 19.86 -16.12 13.43
N LYS A 421 20.07 -17.32 12.87
CA LYS A 421 21.39 -17.87 12.53
C LYS A 421 22.13 -17.03 11.47
N VAL A 422 21.43 -16.52 10.45
CA VAL A 422 22.00 -15.58 9.46
C VAL A 422 22.35 -14.23 10.08
N ALA A 423 21.54 -13.74 11.03
CA ALA A 423 21.79 -12.48 11.73
C ALA A 423 22.95 -12.58 12.74
N ALA A 424 23.09 -13.70 13.44
CA ALA A 424 24.15 -13.96 14.42
C ALA A 424 25.53 -14.29 13.79
N ALA A 425 25.58 -14.55 12.48
CA ALA A 425 26.80 -14.93 11.78
C ALA A 425 27.82 -13.76 11.69
N LYS A 426 28.91 -13.86 12.46
CA LYS A 426 29.89 -12.78 12.65
C LYS A 426 30.85 -12.55 11.48
N THR A 427 31.02 -13.51 10.56
CA THR A 427 31.90 -13.36 9.40
C THR A 427 31.11 -13.41 8.08
N PRO A 428 31.60 -12.77 6.99
CA PRO A 428 30.96 -12.88 5.67
C PRO A 428 30.87 -14.32 5.14
N ALA A 429 31.81 -15.19 5.52
CA ALA A 429 31.80 -16.60 5.12
C ALA A 429 30.70 -17.39 5.85
N ASP A 430 30.59 -17.22 7.17
CA ASP A 430 29.55 -17.85 7.97
C ASP A 430 28.16 -17.34 7.58
N LYS A 431 28.04 -16.03 7.31
CA LYS A 431 26.78 -15.42 6.87
C LYS A 431 26.36 -15.95 5.50
N LYS A 432 27.30 -16.12 4.56
CA LYS A 432 27.00 -16.77 3.27
C LYS A 432 26.59 -18.25 3.46
N LYS A 433 27.25 -18.99 4.35
CA LYS A 433 26.89 -20.40 4.63
C LYS A 433 25.49 -20.52 5.25
N ALA A 434 25.18 -19.69 6.24
CA ALA A 434 23.86 -19.65 6.87
C ALA A 434 22.77 -19.17 5.90
N GLN A 435 23.09 -18.24 4.98
CA GLN A 435 22.16 -17.82 3.93
C GLN A 435 21.84 -18.98 2.98
N VAL A 436 22.85 -19.70 2.46
CA VAL A 436 22.62 -20.87 1.60
C VAL A 436 21.79 -21.96 2.31
N GLU A 437 21.99 -22.14 3.62
CA GLU A 437 21.19 -23.06 4.44
C GLU A 437 19.71 -22.61 4.55
N LEU A 438 19.47 -21.31 4.74
CA LEU A 438 18.12 -20.71 4.72
C LEU A 438 17.48 -20.80 3.32
N ASP A 439 18.24 -20.54 2.26
CA ASP A 439 17.77 -20.57 0.87
C ASP A 439 17.35 -22.01 0.49
N GLN A 440 18.19 -23.00 0.76
CA GLN A 440 17.88 -24.43 0.55
C GLN A 440 16.66 -24.87 1.37
N PHE A 441 16.56 -24.40 2.62
CA PHE A 441 15.40 -24.68 3.45
C PHE A 441 14.11 -24.05 2.88
N MET A 442 14.21 -22.86 2.32
CA MET A 442 13.09 -22.13 1.69
C MET A 442 12.68 -22.75 0.35
N GLU A 443 13.61 -23.19 -0.50
CA GLU A 443 13.28 -23.87 -1.78
C GLU A 443 12.45 -25.15 -1.53
N GLU A 444 12.82 -25.96 -0.55
CA GLU A 444 12.03 -27.14 -0.18
C GLU A 444 10.67 -26.77 0.43
N THR A 445 10.59 -25.65 1.16
CA THR A 445 9.31 -25.11 1.67
C THR A 445 8.42 -24.66 0.52
N ALA A 446 8.98 -24.00 -0.50
CA ALA A 446 8.27 -23.61 -1.71
C ALA A 446 7.81 -24.84 -2.50
N ARG A 447 8.65 -25.89 -2.58
CA ARG A 447 8.32 -27.16 -3.25
C ARG A 447 7.13 -27.85 -2.58
N LEU A 448 7.15 -27.97 -1.25
CA LEU A 448 6.06 -28.59 -0.46
C LEU A 448 4.77 -27.79 -0.56
N LEU A 449 4.81 -26.46 -0.47
CA LEU A 449 3.62 -25.60 -0.63
C LEU A 449 3.06 -25.68 -2.06
N LYS A 450 3.92 -25.68 -3.10
CA LYS A 450 3.51 -25.91 -4.50
C LYS A 450 2.88 -27.29 -4.71
N LEU A 451 3.42 -28.33 -4.08
CA LEU A 451 2.87 -29.68 -4.13
C LEU A 451 1.49 -29.73 -3.45
N GLY A 452 1.34 -29.08 -2.28
CA GLY A 452 0.04 -28.90 -1.63
C GLY A 452 -0.98 -28.24 -2.56
N LEU A 453 -0.65 -27.08 -3.15
CA LEU A 453 -1.52 -26.39 -4.09
C LEU A 453 -1.90 -27.23 -5.33
N LYS A 454 -1.05 -28.19 -5.75
CA LYS A 454 -1.37 -29.16 -6.82
C LYS A 454 -2.27 -30.33 -6.36
N LEU A 455 -2.22 -30.68 -5.07
CA LEU A 455 -2.99 -31.77 -4.45
C LEU A 455 -4.34 -31.29 -3.88
N ALA A 456 -4.67 -30.01 -4.04
CA ALA A 456 -5.96 -29.46 -3.65
C ALA A 456 -7.11 -30.03 -4.52
N ASP A 457 -8.22 -30.39 -3.89
CA ASP A 457 -9.42 -30.90 -4.57
C ASP A 457 -10.66 -30.04 -4.23
N LYS A 458 -11.82 -30.43 -4.77
CA LYS A 458 -13.09 -29.71 -4.55
C LYS A 458 -13.62 -29.75 -3.10
N LYS A 459 -12.88 -30.34 -2.15
CA LYS A 459 -13.20 -30.45 -0.73
C LYS A 459 -12.16 -29.75 0.17
N THR A 460 -11.03 -29.30 -0.38
CA THR A 460 -10.04 -28.47 0.34
C THR A 460 -10.73 -27.20 0.87
N ASP A 461 -10.51 -26.84 2.14
CA ASP A 461 -11.05 -25.60 2.71
C ASP A 461 -10.41 -24.39 1.97
N PRO A 462 -11.21 -23.49 1.34
CA PRO A 462 -10.67 -22.33 0.65
C PRO A 462 -9.73 -21.49 1.52
N LYS A 463 -10.00 -21.37 2.82
CA LYS A 463 -9.13 -20.59 3.74
C LYS A 463 -7.76 -21.24 3.92
N GLU A 464 -7.69 -22.58 3.92
CA GLU A 464 -6.41 -23.29 3.99
C GLU A 464 -5.66 -23.18 2.66
N LEU A 465 -6.37 -23.20 1.52
CA LEU A 465 -5.81 -22.98 0.18
C LEU A 465 -5.23 -21.56 0.02
N ASP A 466 -5.93 -20.55 0.52
CA ASP A 466 -5.52 -19.14 0.46
C ASP A 466 -4.36 -18.85 1.40
N HIS A 467 -4.38 -19.45 2.60
CA HIS A 467 -3.23 -19.39 3.49
C HIS A 467 -2.01 -20.12 2.88
N ALA A 468 -2.20 -21.25 2.17
CA ALA A 468 -1.09 -21.92 1.46
C ALA A 468 -0.49 -21.04 0.34
N ARG A 469 -1.32 -20.25 -0.38
CA ARG A 469 -0.84 -19.23 -1.34
C ARG A 469 -0.05 -18.13 -0.63
N PHE A 470 -0.57 -17.59 0.48
CA PHE A 470 0.12 -16.57 1.27
C PHE A 470 1.47 -17.04 1.82
N LEU A 471 1.54 -18.26 2.37
CA LEU A 471 2.80 -18.86 2.83
C LEU A 471 3.81 -19.04 1.69
N LEU A 472 3.35 -19.38 0.47
CA LEU A 472 4.21 -19.49 -0.71
C LEU A 472 4.69 -18.11 -1.18
N CYS A 473 3.82 -17.10 -1.16
CA CYS A 473 4.17 -15.69 -1.41
C CYS A 473 5.26 -15.20 -0.44
N TYR A 474 5.14 -15.52 0.85
CA TYR A 474 6.16 -15.25 1.86
C TYR A 474 7.46 -16.03 1.59
N THR A 475 7.37 -17.30 1.20
CA THR A 475 8.56 -18.08 0.80
C THR A 475 9.31 -17.41 -0.35
N TYR A 476 8.59 -16.94 -1.38
CA TYR A 476 9.18 -16.23 -2.52
C TYR A 476 9.88 -14.91 -2.14
N TYR A 477 9.27 -14.07 -1.30
CA TYR A 477 9.89 -12.84 -0.81
C TYR A 477 11.26 -13.10 -0.14
N ASN A 478 11.33 -14.19 0.65
CA ASN A 478 12.56 -14.60 1.34
C ASN A 478 13.60 -15.21 0.39
N LEU A 479 13.17 -15.82 -0.72
CA LEU A 479 14.04 -16.34 -1.79
C LEU A 479 14.48 -15.26 -2.80
N ARG A 480 14.25 -13.96 -2.53
CA ARG A 480 14.50 -12.86 -3.50
C ARG A 480 13.73 -13.00 -4.83
N ARG A 481 12.67 -13.82 -4.85
CA ARG A 481 11.79 -14.07 -6.01
C ARG A 481 10.70 -12.99 -6.06
N SER A 482 11.12 -11.76 -6.32
CA SER A 482 10.33 -10.55 -6.12
C SER A 482 9.04 -10.52 -6.94
N TYR A 483 9.11 -10.92 -8.22
CA TYR A 483 7.94 -10.95 -9.10
C TYR A 483 7.00 -12.13 -8.81
N GLU A 484 7.51 -13.35 -8.55
CA GLU A 484 6.63 -14.48 -8.19
C GLU A 484 5.95 -14.27 -6.82
N CYS A 485 6.61 -13.56 -5.89
CA CYS A 485 6.00 -13.05 -4.69
C CYS A 485 4.86 -12.09 -5.04
N ALA A 486 5.16 -11.03 -5.79
CA ALA A 486 4.22 -9.95 -6.04
C ALA A 486 2.95 -10.42 -6.77
N VAL A 487 3.08 -11.13 -7.89
CA VAL A 487 1.94 -11.64 -8.68
C VAL A 487 1.07 -12.61 -7.87
N LEU A 488 1.66 -13.42 -6.99
CA LEU A 488 0.89 -14.33 -6.13
C LEU A 488 0.18 -13.57 -4.99
N GLY A 489 0.79 -12.51 -4.45
CA GLY A 489 0.18 -11.64 -3.45
C GLY A 489 -0.98 -10.82 -4.03
N GLU A 490 -0.81 -10.24 -5.22
CA GLU A 490 -1.88 -9.57 -5.98
C GLU A 490 -3.05 -10.52 -6.27
N PHE A 491 -2.79 -11.77 -6.64
CA PHE A 491 -3.84 -12.77 -6.88
C PHE A 491 -4.69 -13.00 -5.62
N VAL A 492 -4.05 -13.21 -4.45
CA VAL A 492 -4.78 -13.40 -3.19
C VAL A 492 -5.53 -12.12 -2.78
N ALA A 493 -4.92 -10.95 -2.95
CA ALA A 493 -5.54 -9.65 -2.66
C ALA A 493 -6.78 -9.36 -3.51
N ASN A 494 -6.77 -9.76 -4.80
CA ASN A 494 -7.86 -9.49 -5.72
C ASN A 494 -9.06 -10.45 -5.54
N TYR A 495 -8.80 -11.75 -5.37
CA TYR A 495 -9.85 -12.78 -5.48
C TYR A 495 -10.38 -13.35 -4.15
N HIS A 496 -9.75 -13.07 -3.00
CA HIS A 496 -9.99 -13.80 -1.74
C HIS A 496 -10.31 -12.90 -0.52
N ASP A 497 -10.73 -11.66 -0.76
CA ASP A 497 -11.04 -10.66 0.27
C ASP A 497 -12.25 -11.01 1.16
N LYS A 498 -13.35 -11.49 0.57
CA LYS A 498 -14.60 -11.78 1.29
C LYS A 498 -14.51 -12.95 2.27
N ASP A 499 -13.74 -13.98 1.91
CA ASP A 499 -13.56 -15.17 2.78
C ASP A 499 -12.42 -14.97 3.79
N SER A 500 -11.36 -14.22 3.46
CA SER A 500 -10.15 -14.10 4.29
C SER A 500 -9.50 -12.70 4.25
N SER A 501 -10.28 -11.63 4.48
CA SER A 501 -9.86 -10.22 4.33
C SER A 501 -8.48 -9.88 4.91
N GLN A 502 -8.14 -10.36 6.12
CA GLN A 502 -6.81 -10.14 6.71
C GLN A 502 -5.68 -10.78 5.89
N VAL A 503 -5.87 -12.01 5.41
CA VAL A 503 -4.88 -12.72 4.57
C VAL A 503 -4.75 -12.05 3.20
N ALA A 504 -5.85 -11.52 2.66
CA ALA A 504 -5.83 -10.71 1.43
C ALA A 504 -5.05 -9.39 1.62
N LEU A 505 -5.20 -8.71 2.75
CA LEU A 505 -4.41 -7.52 3.12
C LEU A 505 -2.94 -7.85 3.46
N ASP A 506 -2.67 -9.02 4.05
CA ASP A 506 -1.31 -9.53 4.29
C ASP A 506 -0.61 -9.82 2.95
N ALA A 507 -1.31 -10.46 2.02
CA ALA A 507 -0.82 -10.77 0.67
C ALA A 507 -0.61 -9.51 -0.20
N ALA A 508 -1.54 -8.54 -0.14
CA ALA A 508 -1.43 -7.28 -0.87
C ALA A 508 -0.18 -6.48 -0.44
N TYR A 509 0.03 -6.35 0.87
CA TYR A 509 1.17 -5.61 1.42
C TYR A 509 2.50 -6.34 1.18
N LEU A 510 2.47 -7.68 1.16
CA LEU A 510 3.62 -8.49 0.77
C LEU A 510 3.93 -8.39 -0.73
N ALA A 511 2.91 -8.17 -1.59
CA ALA A 511 3.13 -7.87 -3.01
C ALA A 511 3.75 -6.49 -3.23
N LEU A 512 3.30 -5.47 -2.49
CA LEU A 512 3.97 -4.16 -2.44
C LEU A 512 5.44 -4.30 -2.00
N ALA A 513 5.72 -5.11 -0.98
CA ALA A 513 7.10 -5.41 -0.58
C ALA A 513 7.88 -6.17 -1.67
N GLY A 514 7.23 -7.04 -2.44
CA GLY A 514 7.80 -7.72 -3.61
C GLY A 514 8.18 -6.75 -4.73
N TYR A 515 7.29 -5.87 -5.16
CA TYR A 515 7.60 -4.86 -6.18
C TYR A 515 8.64 -3.83 -5.69
N LEU A 516 8.62 -3.45 -4.41
CA LEU A 516 9.67 -2.61 -3.83
C LEU A 516 11.03 -3.35 -3.77
N GLN A 517 11.03 -4.68 -3.57
CA GLN A 517 12.24 -5.50 -3.65
C GLN A 517 12.78 -5.58 -5.09
N ALA A 518 11.90 -5.69 -6.09
CA ALA A 518 12.25 -5.61 -7.51
C ALA A 518 12.82 -4.23 -7.88
N TYR A 519 12.07 -3.15 -7.64
CA TYR A 519 12.49 -1.75 -7.85
C TYR A 519 13.92 -1.46 -7.35
N ASN A 520 14.27 -1.97 -6.16
CA ASN A 520 15.58 -1.72 -5.56
C ASN A 520 16.72 -2.48 -6.26
N ASP A 521 16.44 -3.65 -6.82
CA ASP A 521 17.40 -4.46 -7.58
C ASP A 521 17.46 -4.06 -9.07
N SER A 522 16.37 -3.52 -9.62
CA SER A 522 16.25 -3.07 -11.02
C SER A 522 17.23 -1.92 -11.36
N PRO A 523 17.85 -1.92 -12.56
CA PRO A 523 18.47 -0.74 -13.16
C PRO A 523 17.48 0.44 -13.20
N LYS A 524 17.98 1.69 -13.15
CA LYS A 524 17.10 2.88 -13.08
C LYS A 524 16.12 2.95 -14.24
N GLU A 525 16.58 2.52 -15.40
CA GLU A 525 15.94 2.57 -16.71
C GLU A 525 14.74 1.60 -16.79
N GLN A 526 14.66 0.63 -15.87
CA GLN A 526 13.60 -0.39 -15.82
C GLN A 526 12.56 -0.14 -14.70
N ARG A 527 12.88 0.73 -13.73
CA ARG A 527 12.05 1.02 -12.54
C ARG A 527 10.69 1.66 -12.84
N TYR A 528 10.42 2.12 -14.06
CA TYR A 528 9.11 2.64 -14.43
C TYR A 528 8.02 1.56 -14.37
N VAL A 529 8.37 0.31 -14.74
CA VAL A 529 7.45 -0.85 -14.66
C VAL A 529 7.18 -1.20 -13.19
N ASP A 530 8.24 -1.26 -12.38
CA ASP A 530 8.11 -1.48 -10.93
C ASP A 530 7.25 -0.38 -10.26
N ASN A 531 7.42 0.88 -10.65
CA ASN A 531 6.60 2.00 -10.15
C ASN A 531 5.12 1.84 -10.52
N GLN A 532 4.79 1.47 -11.76
CA GLN A 532 3.40 1.23 -12.18
C GLN A 532 2.74 0.09 -11.38
N HIS A 533 3.48 -0.99 -11.13
CA HIS A 533 3.00 -2.07 -10.27
C HIS A 533 2.84 -1.65 -8.81
N MET A 534 3.80 -0.90 -8.24
CA MET A 534 3.68 -0.36 -6.88
C MET A 534 2.50 0.62 -6.76
N GLU A 535 2.25 1.47 -7.76
CA GLU A 535 1.08 2.37 -7.83
C GLU A 535 -0.23 1.56 -7.84
N SER A 536 -0.33 0.53 -8.71
CA SER A 536 -1.48 -0.39 -8.78
C SER A 536 -1.79 -1.05 -7.43
N ILE A 537 -0.82 -1.71 -6.80
CA ILE A 537 -1.05 -2.42 -5.53
C ILE A 537 -1.27 -1.46 -4.35
N CYS A 538 -0.66 -0.28 -4.34
CA CYS A 538 -0.95 0.72 -3.33
C CYS A 538 -2.38 1.26 -3.46
N ASN A 539 -2.84 1.56 -4.68
CA ASN A 539 -4.22 1.98 -4.92
C ASN A 539 -5.20 0.89 -4.44
N LEU A 540 -5.00 -0.37 -4.85
CA LEU A 540 -5.79 -1.52 -4.39
C LEU A 540 -5.86 -1.64 -2.86
N ILE A 541 -4.73 -1.44 -2.17
CA ILE A 541 -4.68 -1.45 -0.69
C ILE A 541 -5.52 -0.29 -0.11
N THR A 542 -5.40 0.91 -0.66
CA THR A 542 -6.13 2.09 -0.16
C THR A 542 -7.62 2.07 -0.49
N GLU A 543 -8.04 1.36 -1.55
CA GLU A 543 -9.45 1.21 -1.92
C GLU A 543 -10.14 0.09 -1.15
N LYS A 544 -9.51 -1.09 -1.00
CA LYS A 544 -10.10 -2.23 -0.28
C LYS A 544 -10.01 -2.13 1.23
N TRP A 545 -8.97 -1.50 1.79
CA TRP A 545 -8.71 -1.43 3.23
C TRP A 545 -8.32 -0.02 3.72
N PRO A 546 -9.10 1.04 3.39
CA PRO A 546 -8.72 2.45 3.58
C PRO A 546 -8.31 2.85 5.01
N GLU A 547 -8.93 2.22 6.01
CA GLU A 547 -8.73 2.46 7.45
C GLU A 547 -7.57 1.66 8.06
N SER A 548 -6.89 0.82 7.28
CA SER A 548 -5.77 0.02 7.77
C SER A 548 -4.46 0.81 7.86
N ASP A 549 -3.59 0.49 8.83
CA ASP A 549 -2.25 1.08 8.93
C ASP A 549 -1.44 0.90 7.64
N ARG A 550 -1.64 -0.22 6.94
CA ARG A 550 -1.00 -0.52 5.65
C ARG A 550 -1.53 0.32 4.50
N ALA A 551 -2.78 0.78 4.56
CA ALA A 551 -3.26 1.81 3.65
C ALA A 551 -2.61 3.17 3.97
N ASN A 552 -2.20 3.42 5.21
CA ASN A 552 -1.42 4.62 5.54
C ASN A 552 0.03 4.52 5.02
N ASP A 553 0.67 3.35 5.12
CA ASP A 553 1.94 3.08 4.42
C ASP A 553 1.80 3.19 2.89
N ALA A 554 0.72 2.67 2.30
CA ALA A 554 0.47 2.78 0.86
C ALA A 554 0.26 4.24 0.40
N LYS A 555 -0.44 5.07 1.18
CA LYS A 555 -0.57 6.53 0.93
C LYS A 555 0.81 7.22 0.93
N ILE A 556 1.71 6.82 1.83
CA ILE A 556 3.11 7.30 1.85
C ILE A 556 3.88 6.84 0.59
N GLN A 557 3.75 5.57 0.18
CA GLN A 557 4.48 5.08 -0.99
C GLN A 557 3.97 5.68 -2.31
N LEU A 558 2.66 5.88 -2.47
CA LEU A 558 2.11 6.65 -3.59
C LEU A 558 2.69 8.07 -3.63
N GLY A 559 2.73 8.75 -2.47
CA GLY A 559 3.42 10.04 -2.34
C GLY A 559 4.88 9.99 -2.80
N ASN A 560 5.63 8.96 -2.39
CA ASN A 560 7.02 8.77 -2.80
C ASN A 560 7.17 8.52 -4.31
N ILE A 561 6.27 7.74 -4.93
CA ILE A 561 6.29 7.40 -6.37
C ILE A 561 6.01 8.65 -7.22
N TYR A 562 4.94 9.39 -6.94
CA TYR A 562 4.64 10.62 -7.68
C TYR A 562 5.74 11.69 -7.47
N SER A 563 6.36 11.74 -6.29
CA SER A 563 7.50 12.63 -6.03
C SER A 563 8.78 12.24 -6.79
N GLN A 564 8.91 11.00 -7.27
CA GLN A 564 10.03 10.53 -8.10
C GLN A 564 9.73 10.61 -9.60
N THR A 565 8.46 10.58 -9.99
CA THR A 565 7.98 10.68 -11.38
C THR A 565 7.58 12.11 -11.76
N GLU A 566 8.18 13.11 -11.11
CA GLU A 566 8.00 14.55 -11.37
C GLU A 566 6.54 15.04 -11.32
N ARG A 567 5.70 14.39 -10.49
CA ARG A 567 4.28 14.72 -10.23
C ARG A 567 4.06 15.20 -8.79
N PRO A 568 4.63 16.34 -8.39
CA PRO A 568 4.65 16.78 -6.99
C PRO A 568 3.26 17.16 -6.44
N VAL A 569 2.29 17.55 -7.28
CA VAL A 569 0.93 17.87 -6.84
C VAL A 569 0.18 16.60 -6.39
N GLU A 570 0.29 15.51 -7.16
CA GLU A 570 -0.26 14.20 -6.79
C GLU A 570 0.47 13.59 -5.60
N ALA A 571 1.79 13.75 -5.51
CA ALA A 571 2.55 13.38 -4.33
C ALA A 571 1.99 14.06 -3.08
N ALA A 572 1.81 15.38 -3.14
CA ALA A 572 1.27 16.18 -2.05
C ALA A 572 -0.15 15.75 -1.66
N LYS A 573 -1.03 15.49 -2.65
CA LYS A 573 -2.39 14.97 -2.43
C LYS A 573 -2.39 13.62 -1.70
N TRP A 574 -1.49 12.71 -2.03
CA TRP A 574 -1.40 11.40 -1.36
C TRP A 574 -0.83 11.46 0.05
N TYR A 575 0.24 12.24 0.27
CA TYR A 575 0.72 12.53 1.63
C TYR A 575 -0.36 13.21 2.50
N SER A 576 -1.19 14.08 1.92
CA SER A 576 -2.29 14.77 2.61
C SER A 576 -3.42 13.84 3.06
N LYS A 577 -3.57 12.64 2.48
CA LYS A 577 -4.58 11.64 2.86
C LYS A 577 -4.20 10.80 4.09
N VAL A 578 -2.99 10.94 4.62
CA VAL A 578 -2.56 10.21 5.82
C VAL A 578 -3.29 10.80 7.05
N PRO A 579 -4.00 10.00 7.86
CA PRO A 579 -4.79 10.51 8.99
C PRO A 579 -3.92 10.86 10.19
N ALA A 580 -4.41 11.76 11.05
CA ALA A 580 -3.67 12.25 12.23
C ALA A 580 -3.36 11.18 13.29
N SER A 581 -4.03 10.02 13.23
CA SER A 581 -3.77 8.83 14.07
C SER A 581 -2.55 8.02 13.61
N ALA A 582 -2.13 8.14 12.35
CA ALA A 582 -1.05 7.31 11.81
C ALA A 582 0.34 7.76 12.32
N PRO A 583 1.24 6.83 12.71
CA PRO A 583 2.60 7.17 13.14
C PRO A 583 3.38 8.06 12.14
N GLN A 584 3.13 7.83 10.85
CA GLN A 584 3.75 8.50 9.70
C GLN A 584 3.21 9.94 9.48
N TYR A 585 2.12 10.34 10.14
CA TYR A 585 1.40 11.59 9.86
C TYR A 585 2.29 12.83 9.82
N VAL A 586 3.21 12.97 10.77
CA VAL A 586 4.07 14.17 10.88
C VAL A 586 5.03 14.30 9.69
N ASP A 587 5.61 13.18 9.24
CA ASP A 587 6.45 13.09 8.04
C ASP A 587 5.61 13.35 6.77
N ALA A 588 4.39 12.79 6.71
CA ALA A 588 3.43 13.05 5.63
C ALA A 588 3.08 14.54 5.51
N GLN A 589 2.81 15.23 6.62
CA GLN A 589 2.49 16.66 6.60
C GLN A 589 3.68 17.51 6.11
N ILE A 590 4.91 17.20 6.52
CA ILE A 590 6.08 17.91 5.97
C ILE A 590 6.22 17.66 4.46
N LYS A 591 6.15 16.39 4.02
CA LYS A 591 6.29 16.02 2.61
C LYS A 591 5.18 16.59 1.73
N ALA A 592 3.93 16.60 2.20
CA ALA A 592 2.82 17.28 1.54
C ALA A 592 3.12 18.78 1.36
N GLY A 593 3.58 19.42 2.43
CA GLY A 593 3.92 20.84 2.42
C GLY A 593 5.04 21.19 1.44
N GLN A 594 6.12 20.42 1.46
CA GLN A 594 7.25 20.57 0.53
C GLN A 594 6.86 20.29 -0.92
N ALA A 595 6.05 19.25 -1.17
CA ALA A 595 5.64 18.90 -2.52
C ALA A 595 4.69 19.95 -3.13
N TYR A 596 3.73 20.51 -2.37
CA TYR A 596 2.96 21.67 -2.83
C TYR A 596 3.83 22.90 -3.05
N TRP A 597 4.83 23.16 -2.19
CA TRP A 597 5.72 24.31 -2.36
C TRP A 597 6.58 24.21 -3.61
N ASN A 598 7.17 23.04 -3.86
CA ASN A 598 7.93 22.77 -5.08
C ASN A 598 7.04 22.91 -6.33
N SER A 599 5.79 22.41 -6.27
CA SER A 599 4.81 22.58 -7.36
C SER A 599 4.55 24.05 -7.68
N TYR A 600 4.37 24.88 -6.64
CA TYR A 600 4.17 26.32 -6.77
C TYR A 600 5.39 27.04 -7.37
N LEU A 601 6.60 26.75 -6.87
CA LEU A 601 7.84 27.34 -7.41
C LEU A 601 8.09 26.94 -8.88
N THR A 602 7.89 25.67 -9.23
CA THR A 602 8.02 25.20 -10.63
C THR A 602 6.99 25.83 -11.55
N ALA A 603 5.76 26.07 -11.08
CA ALA A 603 4.73 26.75 -11.87
C ALA A 603 4.95 28.27 -11.98
N LEU A 604 5.52 28.94 -10.97
CA LEU A 604 5.94 30.35 -11.06
C LEU A 604 7.09 30.55 -12.06
N ALA A 605 8.04 29.61 -12.14
CA ALA A 605 9.18 29.69 -13.05
C ALA A 605 8.79 29.56 -14.55
N ARG A 606 7.55 29.17 -14.86
CA ARG A 606 7.05 29.10 -16.24
C ARG A 606 6.60 30.49 -16.71
N ARG A 607 7.12 30.88 -17.88
CA ARG A 607 6.79 32.16 -18.56
C ARG A 607 5.54 32.11 -19.45
N SER A 608 4.89 30.96 -19.55
CA SER A 608 3.63 30.77 -20.28
C SER A 608 2.45 31.45 -19.58
N ASP A 609 1.45 31.89 -20.36
CA ASP A 609 0.18 32.41 -19.84
C ASP A 609 -0.70 31.31 -19.22
N ASP A 610 -0.51 30.05 -19.63
CA ASP A 610 -1.12 28.85 -19.05
C ASP A 610 -0.56 28.52 -17.64
N LYS A 611 -0.77 29.45 -16.70
CA LYS A 611 -0.45 29.30 -15.28
C LYS A 611 -1.58 28.55 -14.58
N PRO A 612 -1.30 27.47 -13.81
CA PRO A 612 -2.33 26.70 -13.14
C PRO A 612 -3.19 27.58 -12.21
N ALA A 613 -4.51 27.60 -12.44
CA ALA A 613 -5.46 28.41 -11.66
C ALA A 613 -5.36 28.19 -10.13
N ASN A 614 -4.91 27.01 -9.71
CA ASN A 614 -4.76 26.61 -8.31
C ASN A 614 -3.41 27.01 -7.68
N LEU A 615 -2.55 27.80 -8.34
CA LEU A 615 -1.27 28.29 -7.80
C LEU A 615 -1.38 28.84 -6.36
N ASN A 616 -2.34 29.73 -6.12
CA ASN A 616 -2.57 30.32 -4.80
C ASN A 616 -3.09 29.31 -3.75
N GLU A 617 -3.81 28.27 -4.21
CA GLU A 617 -4.22 27.15 -3.36
C GLU A 617 -2.99 26.34 -2.93
N TRP A 618 -2.08 26.01 -3.86
CA TRP A 618 -0.88 25.21 -3.56
C TRP A 618 0.03 25.91 -2.55
N ALA A 619 0.26 27.22 -2.67
CA ALA A 619 1.02 27.99 -1.67
C ALA A 619 0.35 27.96 -0.28
N SER A 620 -0.99 28.01 -0.23
CA SER A 620 -1.76 27.99 1.02
C SER A 620 -1.79 26.60 1.67
N LEU A 621 -1.90 25.53 0.86
CA LEU A 621 -1.78 24.15 1.30
C LEU A 621 -0.36 23.84 1.76
N ALA A 622 0.66 24.31 1.04
CA ALA A 622 2.07 24.19 1.44
C ALA A 622 2.30 24.74 2.84
N GLU A 623 1.87 25.99 3.10
CA GLU A 623 1.98 26.63 4.41
C GLU A 623 1.26 25.84 5.51
N LYS A 624 0.00 25.45 5.28
CA LYS A 624 -0.83 24.69 6.22
C LYS A 624 -0.15 23.37 6.63
N HIS A 625 0.30 22.60 5.64
CA HIS A 625 0.93 21.29 5.86
C HIS A 625 2.31 21.44 6.51
N LEU A 626 3.13 22.42 6.11
CA LEU A 626 4.41 22.72 6.76
C LEU A 626 4.23 23.14 8.22
N ARG A 627 3.35 24.10 8.53
CA ARG A 627 3.08 24.53 9.92
C ARG A 627 2.62 23.37 10.80
N THR A 628 1.75 22.50 10.28
CA THR A 628 1.27 21.30 10.99
C THR A 628 2.42 20.32 11.26
N GLY A 629 3.24 20.03 10.25
CA GLY A 629 4.38 19.11 10.36
C GLY A 629 5.50 19.62 11.29
N ILE A 630 5.85 20.89 11.19
CA ILE A 630 6.87 21.55 12.04
C ILE A 630 6.43 21.53 13.50
N ALA A 631 5.24 22.06 13.82
CA ALA A 631 4.76 22.14 15.20
C ALA A 631 4.52 20.76 15.86
N ALA A 632 4.27 19.71 15.06
CA ALA A 632 4.18 18.33 15.55
C ALA A 632 5.56 17.65 15.67
N THR A 633 6.59 18.14 14.97
CA THR A 633 7.97 17.66 15.09
C THR A 633 8.69 18.30 16.27
N GLU A 634 8.56 19.61 16.47
CA GLU A 634 9.18 20.35 17.59
C GLU A 634 8.67 19.86 18.96
N LYS A 635 7.43 19.36 19.03
CA LYS A 635 6.88 18.68 20.24
C LYS A 635 7.48 17.29 20.51
N LYS A 636 8.16 16.68 19.53
CA LYS A 636 8.78 15.34 19.62
C LYS A 636 10.29 15.38 19.78
N VAL A 637 10.97 16.40 19.24
CA VAL A 637 12.43 16.55 19.33
C VAL A 637 12.80 17.34 20.60
N PRO A 638 13.65 16.82 21.50
CA PRO A 638 14.12 17.58 22.66
C PRO A 638 14.83 18.88 22.27
N ALA A 639 14.59 19.95 23.04
CA ALA A 639 15.14 21.29 22.77
C ALA A 639 16.68 21.39 22.81
N LYS A 640 17.37 20.35 23.32
CA LYS A 640 18.84 20.24 23.35
C LYS A 640 19.42 19.50 22.15
N ASP A 641 18.60 18.77 21.40
CA ASP A 641 19.05 17.91 20.31
C ASP A 641 19.18 18.72 19.01
N PRO A 642 20.08 18.35 18.08
CA PRO A 642 20.18 19.00 16.78
C PRO A 642 18.86 18.93 16.00
N ALA A 643 18.54 19.98 15.24
CA ALA A 643 17.39 19.98 14.35
C ALA A 643 17.51 18.85 13.30
N PRO A 644 16.52 17.96 13.15
CA PRO A 644 16.52 16.98 12.07
C PRO A 644 16.55 17.66 10.69
N GLU A 645 17.16 17.02 9.69
CA GLU A 645 17.24 17.59 8.33
C GLU A 645 15.85 17.91 7.76
N ILE A 646 14.87 17.03 7.99
CA ILE A 646 13.48 17.22 7.54
C ILE A 646 12.79 18.43 8.22
N LEU A 647 13.04 18.66 9.53
CA LEU A 647 12.54 19.85 10.23
C LEU A 647 13.22 21.12 9.70
N THR A 648 14.53 21.04 9.46
CA THR A 648 15.34 22.14 8.95
C THR A 648 14.87 22.56 7.55
N ALA A 649 14.66 21.60 6.64
CA ALA A 649 14.12 21.83 5.30
C ALA A 649 12.66 22.34 5.33
N ALA A 650 11.83 21.85 6.24
CA ALA A 650 10.47 22.35 6.44
C ALA A 650 10.45 23.82 6.90
N LYS A 651 11.28 24.17 7.90
CA LYS A 651 11.45 25.55 8.37
C LYS A 651 11.97 26.47 7.26
N THR A 652 12.95 26.04 6.46
CA THR A 652 13.45 26.82 5.31
C THR A 652 12.33 27.10 4.30
N SER A 653 11.50 26.10 3.97
CA SER A 653 10.36 26.25 3.05
C SER A 653 9.30 27.21 3.62
N LEU A 654 8.99 27.10 4.92
CA LEU A 654 8.02 27.98 5.57
C LEU A 654 8.54 29.43 5.69
N ALA A 655 9.84 29.62 5.94
CA ALA A 655 10.47 30.94 5.92
C ALA A 655 10.43 31.59 4.53
N GLN A 656 10.59 30.80 3.45
CA GLN A 656 10.43 31.30 2.09
C GLN A 656 8.99 31.76 1.82
N ILE A 657 7.98 30.96 2.20
CA ILE A 657 6.56 31.34 2.14
C ILE A 657 6.30 32.63 2.93
N ALA A 658 6.87 32.76 4.13
CA ALA A 658 6.73 33.95 4.96
C ALA A 658 7.33 35.21 4.29
N LEU A 659 8.50 35.11 3.65
CA LEU A 659 9.09 36.23 2.89
C LEU A 659 8.24 36.63 1.69
N ASP A 660 7.78 35.64 0.91
CA ASP A 660 6.97 35.89 -0.28
C ASP A 660 5.58 36.44 0.09
N LYS A 661 5.11 36.18 1.33
CA LYS A 661 3.95 36.84 1.96
C LYS A 661 4.24 38.18 2.64
N GLY A 662 5.50 38.60 2.76
CA GLY A 662 5.92 39.88 3.36
C GLY A 662 6.07 39.85 4.89
N ASN A 663 5.94 38.67 5.52
CA ASN A 663 6.11 38.47 6.95
C ASN A 663 7.60 38.38 7.32
N TYR A 664 8.38 39.43 7.03
CA TYR A 664 9.85 39.40 7.12
C TYR A 664 10.37 39.01 8.51
N GLN A 665 9.73 39.49 9.60
CA GLN A 665 10.09 39.10 10.97
C GLN A 665 9.76 37.62 11.26
N GLU A 666 8.67 37.08 10.72
CA GLU A 666 8.31 35.67 10.88
C GLU A 666 9.34 34.77 10.18
N ALA A 667 9.81 35.15 8.99
CA ALA A 667 10.86 34.42 8.29
C ALA A 667 12.19 34.40 9.07
N ILE A 668 12.62 35.56 9.57
CA ILE A 668 13.82 35.66 10.44
C ILE A 668 13.65 34.82 11.72
N ASP A 669 12.46 34.85 12.32
CA ASP A 669 12.13 34.07 13.50
C ASP A 669 12.21 32.55 13.25
N ILE A 670 11.63 32.06 12.15
CA ILE A 670 11.63 30.65 11.75
C ILE A 670 13.06 30.14 11.49
N LEU A 671 13.89 30.94 10.82
CA LEU A 671 15.28 30.57 10.53
C LEU A 671 16.17 30.65 11.79
N GLY A 672 15.96 31.68 12.62
CA GLY A 672 16.90 32.07 13.67
C GLY A 672 16.63 31.51 15.06
N LYS A 673 15.37 31.43 15.51
CA LYS A 673 15.04 31.17 16.92
C LYS A 673 15.41 29.75 17.38
N ASP A 674 15.72 29.66 18.67
CA ASP A 674 15.86 28.38 19.39
C ASP A 674 14.51 27.93 19.99
N PRO A 675 14.29 26.62 20.18
CA PRO A 675 15.17 25.52 19.78
C PRO A 675 15.10 25.21 18.28
N HIS A 676 16.00 24.33 17.82
CA HIS A 676 16.03 23.83 16.43
C HIS A 676 16.14 24.95 15.37
N SER A 677 17.02 25.92 15.63
CA SER A 677 17.38 27.00 14.70
C SER A 677 17.99 26.47 13.39
N VAL A 678 17.47 26.92 12.24
CA VAL A 678 17.97 26.54 10.92
C VAL A 678 19.41 27.03 10.73
N LEU A 679 19.71 28.26 11.17
CA LEU A 679 21.04 28.86 11.08
C LEU A 679 22.10 28.05 11.86
N LYS A 680 21.71 27.37 12.94
CA LYS A 680 22.61 26.44 13.66
C LYS A 680 22.76 25.11 12.94
N ALA A 681 21.70 24.59 12.31
CA ALA A 681 21.75 23.32 11.58
C ALA A 681 22.67 23.37 10.35
N ILE A 682 22.67 24.49 9.61
CA ILE A 682 23.53 24.70 8.43
C ILE A 682 24.98 25.06 8.77
N HIS A 683 25.32 25.25 10.05
CA HIS A 683 26.63 25.69 10.48
C HIS A 683 27.70 24.61 10.25
N VAL A 684 28.86 25.01 9.73
CA VAL A 684 30.04 24.18 9.53
C VAL A 684 31.25 24.94 10.06
N ALA A 685 32.07 24.28 10.89
CA ALA A 685 33.19 24.92 11.56
C ALA A 685 34.21 25.53 10.57
N LYS A 686 34.72 26.72 10.88
CA LYS A 686 35.60 27.50 9.99
C LYS A 686 36.80 26.67 9.51
N GLY A 687 37.03 26.67 8.20
CA GLY A 687 38.08 25.87 7.55
C GLY A 687 37.71 24.40 7.25
N LYS A 688 36.50 23.91 7.59
CA LYS A 688 36.01 22.61 7.11
C LYS A 688 35.26 22.78 5.79
N LYS A 689 35.47 21.84 4.85
CA LYS A 689 34.72 21.80 3.59
C LYS A 689 33.28 21.31 3.84
N ARG A 690 32.29 22.02 3.29
CA ARG A 690 30.87 21.63 3.33
C ARG A 690 30.63 20.31 2.58
N PRO A 691 29.66 19.47 3.00
CA PRO A 691 29.27 18.26 2.28
C PRO A 691 28.59 18.59 0.94
N ALA A 692 28.55 17.62 0.04
CA ALA A 692 27.94 17.80 -1.29
C ALA A 692 26.40 17.66 -1.30
N LYS A 693 25.78 17.22 -0.20
CA LYS A 693 24.32 17.04 0.00
C LYS A 693 23.96 17.23 1.47
N GLY A 694 22.67 17.30 1.77
CA GLY A 694 22.14 17.52 3.13
C GLY A 694 22.15 19.00 3.52
N VAL A 695 21.62 19.32 4.70
CA VAL A 695 21.36 20.72 5.11
C VAL A 695 22.61 21.56 5.34
N GLN A 696 23.78 20.92 5.52
CA GLN A 696 25.07 21.60 5.65
C GLN A 696 25.77 21.91 4.31
N SER A 697 25.20 21.45 3.18
CA SER A 697 25.75 21.71 1.84
C SER A 697 25.79 23.19 1.50
N SER A 698 26.67 23.58 0.57
CA SER A 698 26.74 24.98 0.10
C SER A 698 25.42 25.41 -0.56
N GLU A 699 24.77 24.56 -1.33
CA GLU A 699 23.48 24.82 -1.98
C GLU A 699 22.39 25.20 -0.96
N PHE A 700 22.16 24.33 0.04
CA PHE A 700 21.14 24.58 1.07
C PHE A 700 21.50 25.74 2.00
N ALA A 701 22.78 25.90 2.36
CA ALA A 701 23.24 27.01 3.18
C ALA A 701 23.11 28.36 2.45
N ASN A 702 23.43 28.41 1.15
CA ASN A 702 23.25 29.61 0.33
C ASN A 702 21.79 30.04 0.27
N LEU A 703 20.86 29.09 0.04
CA LEU A 703 19.42 29.37 0.10
C LEU A 703 19.02 29.99 1.44
N VAL A 704 19.39 29.36 2.57
CA VAL A 704 19.04 29.87 3.90
C VAL A 704 19.58 31.27 4.15
N TYR A 705 20.84 31.57 3.79
CA TYR A 705 21.40 32.92 3.97
C TYR A 705 20.79 33.94 2.99
N GLN A 706 20.40 33.56 1.76
CA GLN A 706 19.62 34.42 0.85
C GLN A 706 18.24 34.77 1.44
N LEU A 707 17.54 33.80 2.05
CA LEU A 707 16.27 34.06 2.74
C LEU A 707 16.48 34.99 3.95
N GLN A 708 17.51 34.75 4.76
CA GLN A 708 17.85 35.62 5.88
C GLN A 708 18.19 37.06 5.42
N LEU A 709 18.92 37.20 4.32
CA LEU A 709 19.27 38.49 3.72
C LEU A 709 18.02 39.22 3.20
N ARG A 710 17.13 38.56 2.45
CA ARG A 710 15.81 39.10 2.03
C ARG A 710 15.01 39.59 3.25
N GLY A 711 14.98 38.81 4.34
CA GLY A 711 14.29 39.15 5.58
C GLY A 711 14.84 40.42 6.25
N TYR A 712 16.15 40.51 6.45
CA TYR A 712 16.75 41.70 7.07
C TYR A 712 16.67 42.95 6.18
N ILE A 713 16.72 42.82 4.85
CA ILE A 713 16.49 43.95 3.93
C ILE A 713 15.03 44.44 4.07
N GLY A 714 14.05 43.54 4.06
CA GLY A 714 12.63 43.89 4.25
C GLY A 714 12.32 44.53 5.61
N LEU A 715 13.10 44.21 6.65
CA LEU A 715 13.04 44.85 7.97
C LEU A 715 13.91 46.12 8.10
N GLN A 716 14.62 46.53 7.04
CA GLN A 716 15.59 47.63 7.03
C GLN A 716 16.72 47.48 8.08
N GLN A 717 17.02 46.24 8.49
CA GLN A 717 18.04 45.90 9.50
C GLN A 717 19.44 45.79 8.86
N ILE A 718 19.95 46.92 8.37
CA ILE A 718 21.15 47.05 7.52
C ILE A 718 22.37 46.27 8.04
N ASP A 719 22.74 46.40 9.32
CA ASP A 719 23.90 45.69 9.89
C ASP A 719 23.70 44.18 10.04
N LEU A 720 22.46 43.69 10.09
CA LEU A 720 22.15 42.26 10.14
C LEU A 720 22.07 41.68 8.72
N ALA A 721 21.51 42.42 7.77
CA ALA A 721 21.60 42.11 6.35
C ALA A 721 23.06 42.02 5.89
N ARG A 722 23.93 42.97 6.28
CA ARG A 722 25.38 42.94 6.00
C ARG A 722 26.05 41.68 6.56
N LYS A 723 25.67 41.21 7.75
CA LYS A 723 26.18 39.95 8.33
C LYS A 723 25.70 38.71 7.58
N ALA A 724 24.42 38.66 7.18
CA ALA A 724 23.89 37.56 6.37
C ALA A 724 24.59 37.49 4.99
N MET A 725 24.86 38.64 4.38
CA MET A 725 25.63 38.76 3.13
C MET A 725 27.07 38.23 3.30
N GLN A 726 27.76 38.58 4.38
CA GLN A 726 29.10 38.01 4.70
C GLN A 726 29.06 36.50 4.94
N GLN A 727 28.03 35.97 5.62
CA GLN A 727 27.86 34.54 5.83
C GLN A 727 27.57 33.76 4.53
N LEU A 728 26.88 34.40 3.59
CA LEU A 728 26.61 33.91 2.25
C LEU A 728 27.89 33.91 1.37
N GLU A 729 28.73 34.96 1.45
CA GLU A 729 30.08 34.96 0.86
C GLU A 729 30.96 33.86 1.47
N GLU A 730 30.97 33.68 2.80
CA GLU A 730 31.72 32.60 3.47
C GLU A 730 31.22 31.19 3.06
N SER A 731 29.92 30.98 2.80
CA SER A 731 29.42 29.67 2.34
C SER A 731 29.73 29.35 0.88
N ALA A 732 29.89 30.37 0.03
CA ALA A 732 30.32 30.24 -1.37
C ALA A 732 31.85 30.20 -1.55
N SER A 733 32.63 30.76 -0.61
CA SER A 733 34.11 30.91 -0.68
C SER A 733 34.90 29.62 -0.93
N GLY A 734 34.32 28.45 -0.61
CA GLY A 734 34.93 27.14 -0.90
C GLY A 734 34.89 26.69 -2.37
N SER A 735 34.36 27.53 -3.27
CA SER A 735 34.03 27.19 -4.66
C SER A 735 34.64 28.13 -5.72
N GLY A 736 35.37 29.18 -5.30
CA GLY A 736 35.94 30.20 -6.20
C GLY A 736 35.09 31.47 -6.34
N GLY A 737 35.69 32.55 -6.85
CA GLY A 737 35.03 33.87 -6.96
C GLY A 737 33.90 33.94 -7.98
N GLU A 738 33.91 33.05 -8.96
CA GLU A 738 32.82 32.86 -9.93
C GLU A 738 31.51 32.46 -9.23
N ALA A 739 31.57 31.51 -8.28
CA ALA A 739 30.42 31.07 -7.49
C ALA A 739 29.85 32.17 -6.56
N ILE A 740 30.66 33.17 -6.18
CA ILE A 740 30.17 34.36 -5.46
C ILE A 740 29.40 35.27 -6.42
N THR A 741 29.92 35.44 -7.63
CA THR A 741 29.29 36.27 -8.68
C THR A 741 27.94 35.67 -9.12
N ASP A 742 27.86 34.36 -9.34
CA ASP A 742 26.62 33.65 -9.66
C ASP A 742 25.57 33.70 -8.54
N MET A 743 26.01 33.58 -7.29
CA MET A 743 25.14 33.67 -6.12
C MET A 743 24.54 35.09 -5.96
N TYR A 744 25.28 36.13 -6.33
CA TYR A 744 24.77 37.50 -6.39
C TYR A 744 23.82 37.73 -7.57
N ARG A 745 24.07 37.14 -8.75
CA ARG A 745 23.14 37.14 -9.89
C ARG A 745 21.79 36.51 -9.51
N GLN A 746 21.81 35.33 -8.89
CA GLN A 746 20.61 34.63 -8.42
C GLN A 746 19.81 35.47 -7.39
N LEU A 747 20.50 36.22 -6.52
CA LEU A 747 19.85 37.11 -5.56
C LEU A 747 19.16 38.29 -6.27
N GLY A 748 19.78 38.86 -7.31
CA GLY A 748 19.16 39.89 -8.17
C GLY A 748 17.94 39.37 -8.95
N GLU A 749 18.03 38.16 -9.50
CA GLU A 749 16.90 37.48 -10.17
C GLU A 749 15.71 37.29 -9.21
N LYS A 750 15.95 36.81 -7.99
CA LYS A 750 14.92 36.63 -6.96
C LYS A 750 14.33 37.94 -6.42
N ILE A 751 15.04 39.05 -6.55
CA ILE A 751 14.53 40.41 -6.27
C ILE A 751 13.65 40.89 -7.43
N THR A 752 14.05 40.63 -8.67
CA THR A 752 13.29 40.98 -9.88
C THR A 752 11.96 40.21 -9.92
N GLU A 753 11.97 38.91 -9.61
CA GLU A 753 10.75 38.09 -9.47
C GLU A 753 9.78 38.62 -8.39
N GLU A 754 10.29 39.13 -7.26
CA GLU A 754 9.47 39.76 -6.22
C GLU A 754 8.82 41.05 -6.75
N ILE A 755 9.57 41.88 -7.46
CA ILE A 755 9.11 43.13 -8.08
C ILE A 755 8.05 42.87 -9.16
N GLU A 756 8.29 41.92 -10.06
CA GLU A 756 7.36 41.51 -11.12
C GLU A 756 6.06 40.92 -10.53
N ARG A 757 6.16 40.08 -9.49
CA ARG A 757 4.98 39.51 -8.83
C ARG A 757 4.15 40.59 -8.12
N LEU A 758 4.79 41.55 -7.44
CA LEU A 758 4.09 42.66 -6.77
C LEU A 758 3.43 43.61 -7.78
N LYS A 759 4.06 43.87 -8.94
CA LYS A 759 3.41 44.53 -10.08
C LYS A 759 2.17 43.77 -10.56
N ALA A 760 2.32 42.48 -10.87
CA ALA A 760 1.24 41.64 -11.42
C ALA A 760 0.05 41.45 -10.44
N THR A 761 0.29 41.55 -9.13
CA THR A 761 -0.77 41.50 -8.10
C THR A 761 -1.33 42.88 -7.72
N GLY A 762 -0.81 43.96 -8.30
CA GLY A 762 -1.26 45.33 -8.02
C GLY A 762 -0.89 45.86 -6.62
N ASP A 763 0.03 45.20 -5.89
CA ASP A 763 0.46 45.63 -4.55
C ASP A 763 1.50 46.76 -4.65
N THR A 764 1.02 47.92 -5.12
CA THR A 764 1.82 49.12 -5.36
C THR A 764 2.50 49.65 -4.10
N LYS A 765 1.86 49.51 -2.94
CA LYS A 765 2.45 49.89 -1.65
C LYS A 765 3.65 49.02 -1.34
N ARG A 766 3.50 47.69 -1.34
CA ARG A 766 4.60 46.79 -0.97
C ARG A 766 5.71 46.81 -2.03
N LEU A 767 5.39 47.01 -3.30
CA LEU A 767 6.37 47.26 -4.36
C LEU A 767 7.25 48.48 -4.02
N ALA A 768 6.64 49.59 -3.57
CA ALA A 768 7.38 50.78 -3.14
C ALA A 768 8.20 50.54 -1.87
N ASP A 769 7.64 49.85 -0.86
CA ASP A 769 8.35 49.52 0.39
C ASP A 769 9.55 48.59 0.14
N VAL A 770 9.43 47.60 -0.77
CA VAL A 770 10.53 46.70 -1.18
C VAL A 770 11.61 47.49 -1.93
N ARG A 771 11.25 48.26 -2.97
CA ARG A 771 12.20 49.11 -3.73
C ARG A 771 12.98 50.03 -2.80
N LYS A 772 12.29 50.76 -1.91
CA LYS A 772 12.87 51.70 -0.96
C LYS A 772 13.83 51.03 0.04
N SER A 773 13.44 49.88 0.59
CA SER A 773 14.26 49.16 1.58
C SER A 773 15.54 48.60 0.95
N LEU A 774 15.43 48.06 -0.26
CA LEU A 774 16.57 47.59 -1.05
C LEU A 774 17.49 48.73 -1.48
N GLU A 775 16.94 49.81 -2.03
CA GLU A 775 17.69 51.02 -2.36
C GLU A 775 18.46 51.57 -1.15
N THR A 776 17.83 51.60 0.03
CA THR A 776 18.48 52.03 1.28
C THR A 776 19.69 51.15 1.62
N PHE A 777 19.56 49.83 1.49
CA PHE A 777 20.62 48.86 1.74
C PHE A 777 21.77 48.97 0.73
N LEU A 778 21.47 49.07 -0.57
CA LEU A 778 22.46 49.22 -1.64
C LEU A 778 23.19 50.57 -1.52
N ASN A 779 22.48 51.67 -1.23
CA ASN A 779 23.07 52.98 -0.95
C ASN A 779 24.04 52.96 0.25
N ASP A 780 23.75 52.20 1.31
CA ASP A 780 24.65 52.07 2.47
C ASP A 780 25.92 51.31 2.09
N ILE A 781 25.81 50.12 1.48
CA ILE A 781 26.98 49.30 1.14
C ILE A 781 27.87 50.03 0.13
N PHE A 782 27.30 50.76 -0.85
CA PHE A 782 28.07 51.52 -1.83
C PHE A 782 28.92 52.65 -1.20
N LYS A 783 28.50 53.23 -0.06
CA LYS A 783 29.24 54.31 0.63
C LYS A 783 30.45 53.84 1.46
N ARG A 784 30.63 52.54 1.64
CA ARG A 784 31.73 51.94 2.42
C ARG A 784 33.06 52.03 1.65
N LYS A 785 34.13 51.43 2.17
CA LYS A 785 35.44 51.32 1.46
C LYS A 785 35.94 49.89 1.31
N ASP A 786 35.49 49.00 2.19
CA ASP A 786 35.82 47.57 2.26
C ASP A 786 34.95 46.69 1.34
N GLN A 787 34.34 47.22 0.28
CA GLN A 787 33.61 46.41 -0.69
C GLN A 787 34.54 45.47 -1.48
N THR A 788 34.13 44.21 -1.55
CA THR A 788 34.65 43.22 -2.49
C THR A 788 34.24 43.55 -3.93
N TYR A 789 34.99 43.06 -4.92
CA TYR A 789 34.56 43.06 -6.32
C TYR A 789 33.13 42.53 -6.49
N GLY A 790 32.83 41.37 -5.89
CA GLY A 790 31.51 40.73 -5.97
C GLY A 790 30.38 41.60 -5.41
N SER A 791 30.60 42.29 -4.28
CA SER A 791 29.57 43.16 -3.70
C SER A 791 29.33 44.45 -4.50
N LEU A 792 30.35 45.02 -5.17
CA LEU A 792 30.13 46.12 -6.13
C LEU A 792 29.41 45.63 -7.40
N VAL A 793 29.75 44.44 -7.93
CA VAL A 793 29.03 43.85 -9.07
C VAL A 793 27.57 43.64 -8.71
N TRP A 794 27.29 43.10 -7.52
CA TRP A 794 25.92 42.89 -7.05
C TRP A 794 25.12 44.19 -6.93
N ILE A 795 25.72 45.27 -6.42
CA ILE A 795 25.08 46.59 -6.36
C ILE A 795 24.74 47.10 -7.77
N GLY A 796 25.68 46.97 -8.71
CA GLY A 796 25.48 47.37 -10.10
C GLY A 796 24.34 46.58 -10.77
N GLU A 797 24.40 45.25 -10.73
CA GLU A 797 23.40 44.35 -11.32
C GLU A 797 22.02 44.55 -10.71
N THR A 798 21.94 44.73 -9.38
CA THR A 798 20.65 44.91 -8.69
C THR A 798 20.03 46.27 -9.03
N TYR A 799 20.83 47.34 -9.10
CA TYR A 799 20.31 48.63 -9.55
C TYR A 799 19.94 48.62 -11.04
N TYR A 800 20.69 47.94 -11.90
CA TYR A 800 20.33 47.78 -13.31
C TYR A 800 18.99 47.04 -13.48
N GLY A 801 18.80 45.94 -12.73
CA GLY A 801 17.53 45.22 -12.66
C GLY A 801 16.37 46.05 -12.08
N MET A 802 16.64 46.89 -11.07
CA MET A 802 15.64 47.85 -10.55
C MET A 802 15.28 48.94 -11.57
N GLY A 803 16.23 49.35 -12.43
CA GLY A 803 16.00 50.31 -13.52
C GLY A 803 15.08 49.74 -14.60
N LEU A 804 15.43 48.57 -15.17
CA LEU A 804 14.57 47.83 -16.09
C LEU A 804 13.20 47.55 -15.45
N GLY A 805 13.21 47.14 -14.19
CA GLY A 805 12.03 46.86 -13.38
C GLY A 805 11.21 48.10 -12.99
N ALA A 806 11.59 49.31 -13.39
CA ALA A 806 10.91 50.58 -13.09
C ALA A 806 10.54 51.41 -14.34
N SER A 807 10.47 50.77 -15.52
CA SER A 807 10.13 51.41 -16.81
C SER A 807 8.81 52.18 -16.85
N GLU A 808 7.90 51.98 -15.88
CA GLU A 808 6.69 52.79 -15.72
C GLU A 808 6.95 54.23 -15.26
N ASP A 809 8.14 54.53 -14.73
CA ASP A 809 8.63 55.88 -14.39
C ASP A 809 10.06 56.02 -14.93
N PRO A 810 10.23 56.55 -16.17
CA PRO A 810 11.55 56.75 -16.78
C PRO A 810 12.51 57.58 -15.91
N ALA A 811 12.00 58.52 -15.11
CA ALA A 811 12.82 59.34 -14.23
C ALA A 811 13.28 58.58 -12.98
N THR A 812 12.62 57.49 -12.59
CA THR A 812 13.10 56.57 -11.54
C THR A 812 13.94 55.44 -12.12
N ALA A 813 13.61 54.92 -13.31
CA ALA A 813 14.47 53.99 -14.05
C ALA A 813 15.88 54.59 -14.26
N ARG A 814 15.95 55.83 -14.77
CA ARG A 814 17.21 56.58 -14.95
C ARG A 814 18.04 56.66 -13.67
N LYS A 815 17.45 57.07 -12.54
CA LYS A 815 18.13 57.13 -11.23
C LYS A 815 18.70 55.80 -10.78
N TYR A 816 18.12 54.67 -11.18
CA TYR A 816 18.68 53.35 -10.88
C TYR A 816 19.81 52.98 -11.85
N PHE A 817 19.69 53.28 -13.15
CA PHE A 817 20.81 53.13 -14.09
C PHE A 817 22.02 54.02 -13.74
N ASP A 818 21.80 55.23 -13.24
CA ASP A 818 22.85 56.13 -12.75
C ASP A 818 23.67 55.51 -11.60
N LYS A 819 23.00 54.82 -10.67
CA LYS A 819 23.66 54.11 -9.57
C LYS A 819 24.31 52.80 -10.00
N ALA A 820 23.74 52.12 -10.99
CA ALA A 820 24.35 50.94 -11.59
C ALA A 820 25.67 51.31 -12.29
N ALA A 821 25.66 52.37 -13.11
CA ALA A 821 26.85 52.94 -13.74
C ALA A 821 27.92 53.30 -12.69
N ALA A 822 27.55 54.06 -11.64
CA ALA A 822 28.47 54.45 -10.58
C ALA A 822 29.13 53.26 -9.85
N ALA A 823 28.41 52.12 -9.71
CA ALA A 823 28.98 50.90 -9.14
C ALA A 823 30.01 50.24 -10.06
N PHE A 824 29.74 50.14 -11.37
CA PHE A 824 30.68 49.59 -12.34
C PHE A 824 31.88 50.54 -12.61
N GLU A 825 31.67 51.85 -12.56
CA GLU A 825 32.73 52.86 -12.63
C GLU A 825 33.68 52.79 -11.42
N GLU A 826 33.16 52.63 -10.20
CA GLU A 826 34.00 52.42 -9.01
C GLU A 826 34.82 51.12 -9.08
N ILE A 827 34.30 50.04 -9.70
CA ILE A 827 35.09 48.83 -10.00
C ILE A 827 36.24 49.16 -10.96
N LYS A 828 35.97 49.82 -12.10
CA LYS A 828 37.01 50.17 -13.09
C LYS A 828 38.05 51.14 -12.52
N LYS A 829 37.63 52.08 -11.67
CA LYS A 829 38.50 53.01 -10.93
C LYS A 829 39.39 52.30 -9.91
N ARG A 830 38.88 51.30 -9.18
CA ARG A 830 39.71 50.45 -8.29
C ARG A 830 40.69 49.60 -9.09
N GLN A 831 40.24 49.02 -10.21
CA GLN A 831 41.12 48.28 -11.12
C GLN A 831 42.26 49.15 -11.65
N ALA A 832 41.98 50.38 -12.08
CA ALA A 832 43.01 51.33 -12.52
C ALA A 832 43.95 51.78 -11.39
N ALA A 833 43.56 51.64 -10.12
CA ALA A 833 44.35 52.04 -8.96
C ALA A 833 45.22 50.91 -8.36
N THR A 834 44.80 49.64 -8.46
CA THR A 834 45.53 48.48 -7.88
C THR A 834 46.01 47.45 -8.90
N GLY A 835 45.37 47.36 -10.06
CA GLY A 835 45.65 46.38 -11.12
C GLY A 835 45.10 44.96 -10.87
N ASP A 836 44.63 44.66 -9.66
CA ASP A 836 44.23 43.31 -9.21
C ASP A 836 42.79 43.22 -8.65
N PHE A 837 42.04 44.31 -8.64
CA PHE A 837 40.70 44.37 -8.04
C PHE A 837 39.65 43.54 -8.82
N ILE A 838 39.76 43.49 -10.16
CA ILE A 838 38.96 42.59 -11.00
C ILE A 838 39.69 41.25 -11.11
N PRO A 839 39.11 40.13 -10.64
CA PRO A 839 39.76 38.83 -10.73
C PRO A 839 39.72 38.29 -12.17
N GLY A 840 40.88 37.90 -12.71
CA GLY A 840 40.97 37.26 -14.03
C GLY A 840 40.46 38.13 -15.18
N ASN A 841 39.77 37.52 -16.15
CA ASN A 841 39.46 38.16 -17.43
C ASN A 841 38.10 38.91 -17.46
N PHE A 842 37.51 39.21 -16.30
CA PHE A 842 36.15 39.78 -16.23
C PHE A 842 36.04 41.28 -16.57
N GLU A 843 37.14 42.00 -16.84
CA GLU A 843 37.12 43.43 -17.14
C GLU A 843 36.27 43.81 -18.37
N VAL A 844 36.22 42.94 -19.37
CA VAL A 844 35.28 43.07 -20.51
C VAL A 844 33.83 42.94 -20.04
N GLY A 845 33.54 42.00 -19.14
CA GLY A 845 32.20 41.82 -18.56
C GLY A 845 31.73 42.99 -17.69
N ILE A 846 32.64 43.71 -17.03
CA ILE A 846 32.34 44.96 -16.32
C ILE A 846 32.16 46.13 -17.30
N THR A 847 32.98 46.19 -18.35
CA THR A 847 32.84 47.22 -19.38
C THR A 847 31.52 47.08 -20.13
N LEU A 848 31.10 45.86 -20.50
CA LEU A 848 29.78 45.61 -21.09
C LEU A 848 28.66 46.05 -20.13
N ARG A 849 28.71 45.71 -18.83
CA ARG A 849 27.70 46.16 -17.85
C ARG A 849 27.57 47.68 -17.77
N LEU A 850 28.68 48.41 -17.78
CA LEU A 850 28.67 49.88 -17.80
C LEU A 850 28.13 50.43 -19.14
N VAL A 851 28.47 49.80 -20.26
CA VAL A 851 27.94 50.12 -21.60
C VAL A 851 26.42 49.91 -21.65
N ASN A 852 25.90 48.81 -21.08
CA ASN A 852 24.47 48.57 -20.91
C ASN A 852 23.82 49.68 -20.09
N CYS A 853 24.40 50.07 -18.94
CA CYS A 853 23.88 51.19 -18.15
C CYS A 853 23.83 52.48 -18.99
N LYS A 854 24.87 52.78 -19.78
CA LYS A 854 24.92 53.96 -20.65
C LYS A 854 23.90 53.90 -21.79
N ARG A 855 23.56 52.71 -22.30
CA ARG A 855 22.48 52.52 -23.29
C ARG A 855 21.10 52.76 -22.68
N GLU A 856 20.79 52.22 -21.50
CA GLU A 856 19.53 52.51 -20.78
C GLU A 856 19.49 53.94 -20.17
N GLN A 857 20.57 54.71 -20.31
CA GLN A 857 20.68 56.14 -19.98
C GLN A 857 20.52 57.05 -21.22
N ASP A 858 20.24 56.49 -22.40
CA ASP A 858 20.24 57.22 -23.67
C ASP A 858 21.59 57.93 -23.98
N GLU A 859 22.68 57.50 -23.35
CA GLU A 859 24.04 58.05 -23.50
C GLU A 859 24.83 57.21 -24.53
N PHE A 860 24.24 56.99 -25.71
CA PHE A 860 24.70 56.04 -26.73
C PHE A 860 26.14 56.31 -27.21
N GLU A 861 26.53 57.59 -27.30
CA GLU A 861 27.89 58.02 -27.68
C GLU A 861 28.93 57.61 -26.63
N ALA A 862 28.59 57.73 -25.34
CA ALA A 862 29.43 57.26 -24.24
C ALA A 862 29.48 55.72 -24.19
N ALA A 863 28.34 55.06 -24.47
CA ALA A 863 28.26 53.60 -24.57
C ALA A 863 29.18 53.05 -25.68
N LEU A 864 29.14 53.62 -26.89
CA LEU A 864 30.06 53.25 -27.97
C LEU A 864 31.52 53.58 -27.62
N THR A 865 31.78 54.74 -27.03
CA THR A 865 33.14 55.14 -26.62
C THR A 865 33.76 54.14 -25.64
N LEU A 866 32.99 53.68 -24.64
CA LEU A 866 33.41 52.66 -23.68
C LEU A 866 33.59 51.27 -24.32
N LEU A 867 32.77 50.93 -25.31
CA LEU A 867 32.80 49.63 -25.99
C LEU A 867 33.92 49.53 -27.03
N THR A 868 34.37 50.66 -27.60
CA THR A 868 35.30 50.68 -28.75
C THR A 868 36.65 50.00 -28.49
N PRO A 869 37.33 50.15 -27.33
CA PRO A 869 38.54 49.39 -27.04
C PRO A 869 38.32 47.87 -27.06
N VAL A 870 37.16 47.42 -26.55
CA VAL A 870 36.79 45.99 -26.52
C VAL A 870 36.51 45.47 -27.94
N LEU A 871 35.83 46.26 -28.78
CA LEU A 871 35.60 45.94 -30.20
C LEU A 871 36.90 45.80 -31.00
N LYS A 872 37.99 46.47 -30.61
CA LYS A 872 39.31 46.32 -31.24
C LYS A 872 40.04 45.05 -30.81
N GLU A 873 39.95 44.69 -29.53
CA GLU A 873 40.58 43.47 -29.01
C GLU A 873 39.80 42.20 -29.42
N LYS A 874 38.46 42.28 -29.47
CA LYS A 874 37.55 41.12 -29.58
C LYS A 874 36.52 41.30 -30.68
N ASP A 875 36.96 41.70 -31.88
CA ASP A 875 36.09 42.00 -33.05
C ASP A 875 35.12 40.85 -33.44
N LYS A 876 35.47 39.60 -33.06
CA LYS A 876 34.70 38.37 -33.32
C LYS A 876 33.91 37.83 -32.12
N SER A 877 33.98 38.46 -30.94
CA SER A 877 33.14 38.07 -29.80
C SER A 877 31.67 38.36 -30.14
N PRO A 878 30.78 37.34 -30.20
CA PRO A 878 29.38 37.58 -30.46
C PRO A 878 28.76 38.48 -29.39
N GLU A 879 29.20 38.37 -28.14
CA GLU A 879 28.67 39.10 -26.98
C GLU A 879 28.95 40.61 -27.10
N VAL A 880 30.18 40.98 -27.50
CA VAL A 880 30.59 42.38 -27.69
C VAL A 880 29.93 42.98 -28.94
N GLN A 881 29.80 42.20 -30.02
CA GLN A 881 29.14 42.65 -31.25
C GLN A 881 27.62 42.76 -31.10
N PHE A 882 27.00 41.89 -30.28
CA PHE A 882 25.56 41.90 -29.99
C PHE A 882 25.15 43.20 -29.28
N GLU A 883 25.86 43.60 -28.22
CA GLU A 883 25.54 44.86 -27.55
C GLU A 883 25.91 46.07 -28.44
N ALA A 884 26.95 45.98 -29.28
CA ALA A 884 27.26 47.03 -30.25
C ALA A 884 26.13 47.26 -31.27
N ALA A 885 25.51 46.19 -31.79
CA ALA A 885 24.34 46.28 -32.66
C ALA A 885 23.12 46.81 -31.89
N LYS A 886 22.94 46.40 -30.63
CA LYS A 886 21.84 46.88 -29.78
C LYS A 886 21.94 48.38 -29.46
N ILE A 887 23.14 48.92 -29.19
CA ILE A 887 23.33 50.36 -28.98
C ILE A 887 22.84 51.15 -30.20
N LEU A 888 23.14 50.69 -31.42
CA LEU A 888 22.69 51.36 -32.64
C LEU A 888 21.18 51.25 -32.86
N MET A 889 20.58 50.11 -32.49
CA MET A 889 19.13 49.87 -32.55
C MET A 889 18.37 50.80 -31.59
N ASP A 890 18.76 50.79 -30.32
CA ASP A 890 18.13 51.59 -29.26
C ASP A 890 18.38 53.10 -29.49
N TRP A 891 19.55 53.48 -30.02
CA TRP A 891 19.83 54.86 -30.43
C TRP A 891 18.89 55.32 -31.53
N ALA A 892 18.61 54.47 -32.53
CA ALA A 892 17.62 54.77 -33.56
C ALA A 892 16.20 54.95 -32.99
N GLU A 893 15.79 54.05 -32.09
CA GLU A 893 14.48 54.07 -31.42
C GLU A 893 14.30 55.29 -30.49
N SER A 894 15.37 55.81 -29.89
CA SER A 894 15.34 57.02 -29.05
C SER A 894 15.01 58.32 -29.79
N GLY A 895 15.05 58.32 -31.12
CA GLY A 895 14.91 59.53 -31.94
C GLY A 895 16.11 60.48 -31.92
N GLN A 896 17.21 60.13 -31.23
CA GLN A 896 18.41 60.97 -31.20
C GLN A 896 19.27 60.81 -32.46
N GLY A 897 19.73 61.93 -33.01
CA GLY A 897 20.58 61.94 -34.21
C GLY A 897 19.80 61.52 -35.47
N ASN A 898 20.43 60.71 -36.32
CA ASN A 898 19.83 60.24 -37.57
C ASN A 898 19.29 58.81 -37.42
N SER A 899 18.08 58.64 -36.89
CA SER A 899 17.48 57.32 -36.63
C SER A 899 17.46 56.40 -37.84
N ASN A 900 17.14 56.90 -39.04
CA ASN A 900 17.09 56.09 -40.26
C ASN A 900 18.47 55.51 -40.63
N GLU A 901 19.54 56.29 -40.45
CA GLU A 901 20.91 55.81 -40.61
C GLU A 901 21.30 54.84 -39.48
N LYS A 902 20.92 55.12 -38.23
CA LYS A 902 21.23 54.27 -37.07
C LYS A 902 20.56 52.90 -37.15
N TYR A 903 19.30 52.81 -37.58
CA TYR A 903 18.65 51.54 -37.91
C TYR A 903 19.43 50.74 -38.97
N MET A 904 19.83 51.40 -40.06
CA MET A 904 20.60 50.74 -41.11
C MET A 904 22.01 50.31 -40.65
N GLN A 905 22.64 51.05 -39.74
CA GLN A 905 23.90 50.68 -39.10
C GLN A 905 23.72 49.52 -38.08
N ALA A 906 22.57 49.43 -37.41
CA ALA A 906 22.23 48.30 -36.54
C ALA A 906 22.00 47.00 -37.33
N ILE A 907 21.35 47.08 -38.51
CA ILE A 907 21.14 45.90 -39.39
C ILE A 907 22.46 45.45 -40.04
N ASN A 908 23.17 46.37 -40.70
CA ASN A 908 24.28 46.07 -41.62
C ASN A 908 25.68 46.20 -40.99
N GLY A 909 25.78 46.83 -39.82
CA GLY A 909 27.05 47.22 -39.20
C GLY A 909 27.55 48.59 -39.66
N MET A 910 28.66 49.03 -39.04
CA MET A 910 29.38 50.25 -39.38
C MET A 910 30.85 50.17 -38.99
N GLN A 911 31.69 51.02 -39.57
CA GLN A 911 33.04 51.27 -39.05
C GLN A 911 33.06 52.57 -38.24
N LEU A 912 33.63 52.53 -37.04
CA LEU A 912 33.87 53.69 -36.20
C LEU A 912 35.15 54.41 -36.68
N GLU A 913 35.22 55.73 -36.50
CA GLU A 913 36.30 56.60 -37.02
C GLU A 913 37.72 56.09 -36.71
N ASN A 914 37.91 55.49 -35.53
CA ASN A 914 39.20 54.97 -35.09
C ASN A 914 39.50 53.53 -35.59
N GLY A 915 38.74 53.03 -36.55
CA GLY A 915 38.96 51.77 -37.28
C GLY A 915 38.22 50.54 -36.75
N ALA A 916 37.58 50.61 -35.57
CA ALA A 916 36.82 49.49 -35.00
C ALA A 916 35.55 49.18 -35.81
N LEU A 917 35.16 47.91 -35.88
CA LEU A 917 34.05 47.43 -36.71
C LEU A 917 32.90 46.91 -35.86
N ILE A 918 31.72 47.51 -36.00
CA ILE A 918 30.43 46.97 -35.53
C ILE A 918 29.83 46.17 -36.69
N ARG A 919 29.39 44.94 -36.44
CA ARG A 919 29.01 44.00 -37.51
C ARG A 919 27.51 43.97 -37.84
N GLY A 920 26.66 44.46 -36.94
CA GLY A 920 25.20 44.50 -37.10
C GLY A 920 24.49 43.14 -36.99
N TRP A 921 23.17 43.19 -36.88
CA TRP A 921 22.31 42.01 -36.63
C TRP A 921 22.40 40.95 -37.73
N ALA A 922 22.45 41.36 -39.01
CA ALA A 922 22.48 40.41 -40.13
C ALA A 922 23.76 39.55 -40.14
N TYR A 923 24.91 40.12 -39.74
CA TYR A 923 26.15 39.36 -39.56
C TYR A 923 26.09 38.45 -38.33
N LEU A 924 25.55 38.93 -37.21
CA LEU A 924 25.42 38.17 -35.97
C LEU A 924 24.55 36.92 -36.14
N ALA A 925 23.36 37.08 -36.73
CA ALA A 925 22.47 35.97 -37.06
C ALA A 925 23.18 34.93 -37.95
N ARG A 926 23.91 35.39 -38.99
CA ARG A 926 24.69 34.51 -39.85
C ARG A 926 25.82 33.78 -39.12
N LEU A 927 26.59 34.49 -38.28
CA LEU A 927 27.69 33.90 -37.49
C LEU A 927 27.18 32.84 -36.53
N LEU A 928 26.12 33.16 -35.78
CA LEU A 928 25.55 32.32 -34.75
C LEU A 928 24.71 31.15 -35.31
N SER A 929 24.24 31.21 -36.56
CA SER A 929 23.49 30.12 -37.21
C SER A 929 24.18 28.74 -37.12
N SER A 930 25.51 28.73 -37.18
CA SER A 930 26.34 27.51 -37.06
C SER A 930 26.29 26.85 -35.67
N SER A 931 25.92 27.59 -34.63
CA SER A 931 25.78 27.09 -33.26
C SER A 931 24.55 26.20 -33.04
N MET A 932 23.56 26.26 -33.95
CA MET A 932 22.34 25.44 -33.88
C MET A 932 22.64 23.94 -33.82
N ALA A 933 23.66 23.48 -34.55
CA ALA A 933 24.11 22.10 -34.56
C ALA A 933 25.00 21.71 -33.37
N SER A 934 25.33 22.63 -32.46
CA SER A 934 26.25 22.38 -31.34
C SER A 934 25.54 21.91 -30.06
N SER A 935 26.03 20.84 -29.46
CA SER A 935 25.54 20.32 -28.17
C SER A 935 26.21 21.05 -27.01
N GLY A 936 25.43 21.54 -26.03
CA GLY A 936 25.94 22.16 -24.80
C GLY A 936 26.39 23.62 -24.93
N ARG A 937 25.94 24.34 -25.97
CA ARG A 937 26.10 25.81 -26.12
C ARG A 937 24.76 26.48 -26.42
N ASP A 938 23.78 26.23 -25.56
CA ASP A 938 22.43 26.73 -25.70
C ASP A 938 22.33 28.25 -25.43
N ASP A 939 23.36 28.82 -24.81
CA ASP A 939 23.62 30.26 -24.75
C ASP A 939 23.78 30.88 -26.14
N LEU A 940 24.57 30.26 -27.03
CA LEU A 940 24.77 30.74 -28.40
C LEU A 940 23.51 30.54 -29.27
N LYS A 941 22.74 29.46 -29.05
CA LYS A 941 21.45 29.25 -29.71
C LYS A 941 20.44 30.31 -29.33
N LYS A 942 20.39 30.70 -28.05
CA LYS A 942 19.56 31.83 -27.60
C LYS A 942 20.00 33.13 -28.29
N MET A 943 21.30 33.42 -28.31
CA MET A 943 21.83 34.60 -29.01
C MET A 943 21.53 34.59 -30.52
N TYR A 944 21.49 33.41 -31.17
CA TYR A 944 21.06 33.27 -32.57
C TYR A 944 19.60 33.71 -32.76
N TYR A 945 18.69 33.20 -31.92
CA TYR A 945 17.27 33.57 -31.97
C TYR A 945 17.06 35.06 -31.65
N ASP A 946 17.75 35.58 -30.63
CA ASP A 946 17.70 37.00 -30.27
C ASP A 946 18.24 37.89 -31.40
N ALA A 947 19.34 37.51 -32.07
CA ALA A 947 19.90 38.27 -33.20
C ALA A 947 19.01 38.22 -34.45
N GLN A 948 18.37 37.08 -34.74
CA GLN A 948 17.38 36.98 -35.82
C GLN A 948 16.15 37.85 -35.55
N TYR A 949 15.60 37.78 -34.33
CA TYR A 949 14.47 38.61 -33.92
C TYR A 949 14.80 40.09 -34.06
N ASN A 950 15.94 40.51 -33.50
CA ASN A 950 16.35 41.91 -33.51
C ASN A 950 16.63 42.39 -34.95
N SER A 951 17.18 41.56 -35.83
CA SER A 951 17.37 41.91 -37.26
C SER A 951 16.04 42.28 -37.93
N ILE A 952 15.01 41.47 -37.70
CA ILE A 952 13.68 41.63 -38.30
C ILE A 952 12.92 42.81 -37.66
N ASP A 953 12.92 42.93 -36.33
CA ASP A 953 12.26 44.05 -35.63
C ASP A 953 12.96 45.39 -35.92
N THR A 954 14.30 45.42 -36.06
CA THR A 954 15.04 46.61 -36.52
C THR A 954 14.60 47.01 -37.94
N ARG A 955 14.45 46.04 -38.87
CA ARG A 955 13.96 46.32 -40.22
C ARG A 955 12.51 46.80 -40.24
N ARG A 956 11.64 46.17 -39.44
CA ARG A 956 10.25 46.58 -39.24
C ARG A 956 10.18 48.03 -38.77
N LYS A 957 10.87 48.36 -37.67
CA LYS A 957 10.92 49.72 -37.11
C LYS A 957 11.51 50.74 -38.09
N TYR A 958 12.52 50.37 -38.86
CA TYR A 958 13.04 51.18 -39.95
C TYR A 958 11.98 51.44 -41.04
N GLY A 959 11.22 50.41 -41.45
CA GLY A 959 10.11 50.55 -42.40
C GLY A 959 9.02 51.50 -41.91
N ILE A 960 8.65 51.42 -40.62
CA ILE A 960 7.72 52.37 -39.98
C ILE A 960 8.31 53.79 -39.98
N ALA A 961 9.54 53.96 -39.47
CA ALA A 961 10.17 55.28 -39.27
C ALA A 961 10.53 56.00 -40.59
N SER A 962 10.78 55.25 -41.67
CA SER A 962 11.02 55.78 -43.01
C SER A 962 9.79 55.78 -43.92
N ASN A 963 8.67 55.19 -43.47
CA ASN A 963 7.47 54.92 -44.26
C ASN A 963 7.76 54.12 -45.55
N ASP A 964 8.72 53.19 -45.49
CA ASP A 964 9.08 52.27 -46.58
C ASP A 964 8.42 50.89 -46.39
N VAL A 965 7.28 50.71 -47.06
CA VAL A 965 6.52 49.44 -47.15
C VAL A 965 7.40 48.28 -47.64
N SER A 966 8.42 48.53 -48.46
CA SER A 966 9.33 47.48 -48.93
C SER A 966 10.17 46.88 -47.80
N GLN A 967 10.48 47.63 -46.74
CA GLN A 967 11.17 47.07 -45.57
C GLN A 967 10.25 46.21 -44.72
N LEU A 968 8.97 46.57 -44.63
CA LEU A 968 7.96 45.80 -43.91
C LEU A 968 7.71 44.45 -44.58
N GLU A 969 7.53 44.42 -45.91
CA GLU A 969 7.42 43.15 -46.65
C GLU A 969 8.72 42.32 -46.59
N MET A 970 9.90 42.95 -46.59
CA MET A 970 11.16 42.24 -46.35
C MET A 970 11.22 41.64 -44.94
N ALA A 971 10.76 42.35 -43.90
CA ALA A 971 10.73 41.84 -42.52
C ALA A 971 9.74 40.66 -42.37
N LYS A 972 8.55 40.78 -42.98
CA LYS A 972 7.54 39.72 -43.08
C LYS A 972 8.09 38.48 -43.77
N SER A 973 8.84 38.66 -44.86
CA SER A 973 9.53 37.58 -45.57
C SER A 973 10.65 36.95 -44.74
N GLU A 974 11.48 37.73 -44.05
CA GLU A 974 12.59 37.24 -43.22
C GLU A 974 12.07 36.40 -42.03
N ALA A 975 10.97 36.83 -41.39
CA ALA A 975 10.29 36.08 -40.33
C ALA A 975 9.72 34.73 -40.83
N ASN A 976 9.03 34.74 -41.98
CA ASN A 976 8.47 33.52 -42.57
C ASN A 976 9.58 32.52 -42.96
N VAL A 977 10.63 32.99 -43.64
CA VAL A 977 11.79 32.15 -43.99
C VAL A 977 12.45 31.56 -42.74
N PHE A 978 12.61 32.34 -41.66
CA PHE A 978 13.16 31.84 -40.40
C PHE A 978 12.33 30.69 -39.80
N ALA A 979 10.99 30.81 -39.78
CA ALA A 979 10.11 29.74 -39.30
C ALA A 979 10.18 28.49 -40.18
N GLN A 980 10.18 28.67 -41.51
CA GLN A 980 10.22 27.55 -42.46
C GLN A 980 11.56 26.78 -42.43
N ILE A 981 12.69 27.42 -42.14
CA ILE A 981 13.98 26.71 -42.00
C ILE A 981 14.22 26.10 -40.61
N SER A 982 13.49 26.55 -39.58
CA SER A 982 13.72 26.14 -38.19
C SER A 982 12.74 25.04 -37.75
N VAL A 983 13.21 23.79 -37.74
CA VAL A 983 12.43 22.64 -37.27
C VAL A 983 12.44 22.57 -35.74
N ASP A 984 11.29 22.26 -35.13
CA ASP A 984 11.12 22.05 -33.69
C ASP A 984 11.61 23.23 -32.83
N LEU A 985 11.28 24.46 -33.26
CA LEU A 985 11.47 25.66 -32.44
C LEU A 985 10.80 25.50 -31.07
N PRO A 986 11.48 25.87 -29.96
CA PRO A 986 10.87 25.98 -28.63
C PRO A 986 9.61 26.86 -28.65
N ASP A 987 8.62 26.55 -27.81
CA ASP A 987 7.32 27.24 -27.81
C ASP A 987 7.45 28.76 -27.57
N ASP A 988 8.35 29.17 -26.67
CA ASP A 988 8.62 30.57 -26.33
C ASP A 988 9.34 31.32 -27.46
N VAL A 989 10.21 30.64 -28.20
CA VAL A 989 10.89 31.20 -29.38
C VAL A 989 9.90 31.33 -30.53
N TYR A 990 9.10 30.29 -30.80
CA TYR A 990 8.08 30.33 -31.84
C TYR A 990 7.07 31.45 -31.61
N GLU A 991 6.45 31.53 -30.42
CA GLU A 991 5.38 32.50 -30.18
C GLU A 991 5.88 33.94 -30.19
N ARG A 992 7.12 34.20 -29.75
CA ARG A 992 7.75 35.51 -29.89
C ARG A 992 7.90 35.94 -31.36
N PHE A 993 8.27 35.03 -32.26
CA PHE A 993 8.33 35.33 -33.70
C PHE A 993 6.94 35.40 -34.34
N ASN A 994 5.97 34.60 -33.88
CA ASN A 994 4.56 34.68 -34.28
C ASN A 994 3.96 36.06 -33.98
N GLN A 995 4.22 36.59 -32.78
CA GLN A 995 3.80 37.94 -32.38
C GLN A 995 4.46 39.04 -33.22
N LEU A 996 5.76 38.93 -33.51
CA LEU A 996 6.43 39.88 -34.41
C LEU A 996 5.87 39.80 -35.84
N TYR A 997 5.56 38.61 -36.35
CA TYR A 997 4.95 38.42 -37.67
C TYR A 997 3.56 39.08 -37.76
N ARG A 998 2.67 38.80 -36.81
CA ARG A 998 1.36 39.45 -36.68
C ARG A 998 1.48 40.98 -36.55
N GLN A 999 2.50 41.50 -35.85
CA GLN A 999 2.76 42.94 -35.77
C GLN A 999 3.13 43.52 -37.14
N ILE A 1000 4.07 42.91 -37.88
CA ILE A 1000 4.47 43.39 -39.22
C ILE A 1000 3.28 43.39 -40.18
N GLN A 1001 2.42 42.37 -40.14
CA GLN A 1001 1.15 42.36 -40.88
C GLN A 1001 0.24 43.53 -40.49
N THR A 1002 0.09 43.80 -39.20
CA THR A 1002 -0.70 44.95 -38.70
C THR A 1002 -0.14 46.28 -39.21
N ASP A 1003 1.19 46.45 -39.23
CA ASP A 1003 1.86 47.67 -39.74
C ASP A 1003 1.72 47.81 -41.27
N LEU A 1004 1.56 46.71 -42.00
CA LEU A 1004 1.25 46.67 -43.43
C LEU A 1004 -0.24 46.93 -43.75
N GLY A 1005 -1.12 46.83 -42.76
CA GLY A 1005 -2.57 46.86 -42.94
C GLY A 1005 -3.19 45.53 -43.38
N ASP A 1006 -2.45 44.42 -43.28
CA ASP A 1006 -2.98 43.07 -43.45
C ASP A 1006 -3.82 42.63 -42.23
N ASP A 1007 -4.73 41.67 -42.44
CA ASP A 1007 -5.33 40.90 -41.35
C ASP A 1007 -4.25 39.97 -40.72
N PRO A 1008 -3.98 40.03 -39.40
CA PRO A 1008 -2.92 39.24 -38.79
C PRO A 1008 -3.22 37.74 -38.80
N GLN A 1009 -2.23 36.95 -39.23
CA GLN A 1009 -2.32 35.49 -39.37
C GLN A 1009 -1.12 34.82 -38.70
N ASP A 1010 -1.26 33.55 -38.36
CA ASP A 1010 -0.22 32.84 -37.60
C ASP A 1010 0.94 32.36 -38.49
N LEU A 1011 2.15 32.52 -37.96
CA LEU A 1011 3.40 32.10 -38.58
C LEU A 1011 3.46 30.57 -38.69
N GLU A 1012 3.73 30.02 -39.88
CA GLU A 1012 3.65 28.56 -40.10
C GLU A 1012 4.68 27.78 -39.25
N ARG A 1013 4.21 27.00 -38.25
CA ARG A 1013 5.10 26.27 -37.34
C ARG A 1013 5.57 24.92 -37.89
N ARG A 1014 6.84 24.85 -38.31
CA ARG A 1014 7.46 23.61 -38.77
C ARG A 1014 7.86 22.66 -37.62
N LYS A 1015 7.10 21.58 -37.45
CA LYS A 1015 7.40 20.45 -36.55
C LYS A 1015 8.00 19.25 -37.28
N SER A 1016 8.73 18.39 -36.59
CA SER A 1016 9.21 17.12 -37.11
C SER A 1016 8.10 16.06 -37.17
N ALA A 1017 8.29 15.07 -38.05
CA ALA A 1017 7.27 14.07 -38.37
C ALA A 1017 6.85 13.19 -37.17
N SER A 1018 7.64 13.14 -36.10
CA SER A 1018 7.29 12.39 -34.88
C SER A 1018 6.20 13.08 -34.06
N GLU A 1019 6.22 14.42 -33.96
CA GLU A 1019 5.16 15.17 -33.27
C GLU A 1019 3.87 15.30 -34.10
N THR A 1020 3.99 15.30 -35.43
CA THR A 1020 2.82 15.41 -36.32
C THR A 1020 1.89 14.20 -36.16
N VAL A 1021 2.45 13.00 -35.93
CA VAL A 1021 1.66 11.80 -35.63
C VAL A 1021 1.04 11.86 -34.24
N ALA A 1022 1.76 12.37 -33.24
CA ALA A 1022 1.25 12.49 -31.86
C ALA A 1022 0.12 13.52 -31.73
N SER A 1023 0.24 14.68 -32.38
CA SER A 1023 -0.82 15.71 -32.38
C SER A 1023 -2.08 15.25 -33.10
N ASN A 1024 -1.95 14.56 -34.23
CA ASN A 1024 -3.11 13.98 -34.94
C ASN A 1024 -3.82 12.89 -34.11
N GLN A 1025 -3.09 12.11 -33.30
CA GLN A 1025 -3.69 11.16 -32.36
C GLN A 1025 -4.34 11.85 -31.15
N ALA A 1026 -3.76 12.95 -30.65
CA ALA A 1026 -4.34 13.73 -29.55
C ALA A 1026 -5.64 14.46 -29.96
N ALA A 1027 -5.69 15.03 -31.17
CA ALA A 1027 -6.89 15.68 -31.70
C ALA A 1027 -8.07 14.69 -31.84
N GLN A 1028 -7.79 13.45 -32.26
CA GLN A 1028 -8.78 12.36 -32.34
C GLN A 1028 -9.27 11.84 -30.96
N LEU A 1029 -8.73 12.36 -29.85
CA LEU A 1029 -9.09 11.94 -28.48
C LEU A 1029 -9.82 13.01 -27.66
N GLN A 1030 -10.20 14.15 -28.26
CA GLN A 1030 -10.90 15.24 -27.55
C GLN A 1030 -12.32 15.56 -28.03
N GLU A 1031 -12.86 14.86 -29.04
CA GLU A 1031 -14.28 15.01 -29.43
C GLU A 1031 -15.21 13.97 -28.79
N ALA A 1032 -16.30 14.50 -28.20
CA ALA A 1032 -17.55 13.84 -27.79
C ALA A 1032 -17.55 12.78 -26.64
N PRO A 1033 -18.33 12.99 -25.55
CA PRO A 1033 -18.68 11.92 -24.61
C PRO A 1033 -19.78 11.00 -25.20
N PRO A 1034 -19.91 9.75 -24.71
CA PRO A 1034 -20.82 8.75 -25.29
C PRO A 1034 -22.30 9.07 -25.03
N ALA A 1035 -22.98 9.64 -26.03
CA ALA A 1035 -24.44 9.80 -26.04
C ALA A 1035 -25.16 8.46 -26.28
N ASN A 1036 -26.33 8.30 -25.64
CA ASN A 1036 -27.02 7.02 -25.47
C ASN A 1036 -27.76 6.55 -26.75
N THR A 1037 -27.07 5.81 -27.62
CA THR A 1037 -27.60 5.40 -28.94
C THR A 1037 -28.45 4.11 -28.87
N GLN A 1038 -29.62 4.18 -28.23
CA GLN A 1038 -30.69 3.18 -28.36
C GLN A 1038 -32.09 3.77 -28.63
N GLN A 1039 -32.16 4.96 -29.25
CA GLN A 1039 -33.42 5.53 -29.73
C GLN A 1039 -33.22 6.52 -30.90
N GLN A 1040 -32.97 5.99 -32.11
CA GLN A 1040 -33.29 6.61 -33.42
C GLN A 1040 -32.87 5.71 -34.61
N VAL A 1041 -33.50 4.54 -34.73
CA VAL A 1041 -33.60 3.82 -36.01
C VAL A 1041 -35.09 3.76 -36.40
N ALA A 1042 -35.65 4.95 -36.56
CA ALA A 1042 -36.97 5.21 -37.09
C ALA A 1042 -36.97 6.67 -37.59
N GLN A 1043 -37.64 6.92 -38.73
CA GLN A 1043 -37.83 8.25 -39.31
C GLN A 1043 -36.55 9.03 -39.67
N GLN A 1044 -35.89 8.64 -40.76
CA GLN A 1044 -35.87 9.53 -41.93
C GLN A 1044 -35.59 8.79 -43.24
N SER A 1045 -36.65 8.68 -44.04
CA SER A 1045 -36.65 8.61 -45.49
C SER A 1045 -37.73 9.60 -45.92
N GLN A 1046 -37.59 10.25 -47.09
CA GLN A 1046 -38.21 11.55 -47.42
C GLN A 1046 -37.55 12.74 -46.67
N GLU A 1047 -37.29 13.90 -47.30
CA GLU A 1047 -37.28 14.25 -48.73
C GLU A 1047 -36.37 15.48 -48.96
N GLU A 1048 -36.26 15.95 -50.21
CA GLU A 1048 -35.42 17.11 -50.59
C GLU A 1048 -36.07 18.49 -50.32
N ALA A 1049 -35.21 19.52 -50.38
CA ALA A 1049 -35.50 20.91 -50.77
C ALA A 1049 -35.98 21.98 -49.75
N ALA A 1050 -35.68 23.25 -50.13
CA ALA A 1050 -36.30 24.53 -49.75
C ALA A 1050 -36.10 25.15 -48.33
N ALA A 1051 -34.96 25.85 -48.18
CA ALA A 1051 -34.87 27.34 -48.09
C ALA A 1051 -35.68 28.20 -47.07
N GLN A 1052 -34.95 29.19 -46.51
CA GLN A 1052 -35.37 30.51 -45.98
C GLN A 1052 -36.10 30.63 -44.62
N GLY A 1053 -35.88 31.80 -43.99
CA GLY A 1053 -36.51 32.24 -42.73
C GLY A 1053 -35.78 31.78 -41.46
N GLY A 1054 -35.71 32.57 -40.39
CA GLY A 1054 -36.35 33.87 -40.20
C GLY A 1054 -36.67 34.22 -38.76
N SER A 1055 -35.65 34.26 -37.90
CA SER A 1055 -35.47 35.30 -36.86
C SER A 1055 -36.45 35.45 -35.68
N SER A 1056 -35.95 36.15 -34.65
CA SER A 1056 -36.70 37.04 -33.75
C SER A 1056 -37.50 36.46 -32.56
N THR A 1057 -36.96 36.72 -31.35
CA THR A 1057 -37.67 37.35 -30.19
C THR A 1057 -38.72 36.49 -29.41
N ILE A 1058 -39.08 36.70 -28.12
CA ILE A 1058 -38.66 37.67 -27.07
C ILE A 1058 -39.12 37.23 -25.64
N LEU A 1059 -38.41 37.65 -24.58
CA LEU A 1059 -38.88 37.84 -23.17
C LEU A 1059 -39.38 36.59 -22.37
N PHE A 1060 -39.47 36.58 -21.02
CA PHE A 1060 -38.87 37.45 -19.98
C PHE A 1060 -38.67 36.74 -18.62
N LEU A 1061 -37.77 37.33 -17.82
CA LEU A 1061 -37.77 37.52 -16.36
C LEU A 1061 -38.35 36.51 -15.33
N VAL A 1062 -37.53 36.40 -14.28
CA VAL A 1062 -37.85 36.41 -12.84
C VAL A 1062 -38.08 35.07 -12.12
N VAL A 1063 -37.45 34.71 -10.99
CA VAL A 1063 -36.28 35.14 -10.16
C VAL A 1063 -36.64 35.06 -8.66
N ILE A 1064 -35.82 34.29 -7.92
CA ILE A 1064 -35.38 34.52 -6.53
C ILE A 1064 -35.92 33.69 -5.33
N LEU A 1065 -34.93 33.19 -4.59
CA LEU A 1065 -34.80 32.94 -3.14
C LEU A 1065 -35.27 31.64 -2.45
N LEU A 1066 -34.25 31.04 -1.81
CA LEU A 1066 -34.20 30.34 -0.51
C LEU A 1066 -34.90 28.96 -0.40
N GLY A 1067 -34.31 27.96 0.27
CA GLY A 1067 -32.93 27.90 0.79
C GLY A 1067 -32.67 26.78 1.81
N ILE A 1068 -31.45 26.23 1.79
CA ILE A 1068 -30.80 25.44 2.85
C ILE A 1068 -31.40 24.04 3.19
N GLY A 1069 -30.67 23.00 2.76
CA GLY A 1069 -30.30 21.87 3.63
C GLY A 1069 -31.10 20.56 3.54
N GLY A 1070 -30.42 19.43 3.75
CA GLY A 1070 -31.09 18.19 4.21
C GLY A 1070 -31.01 16.93 3.33
N ALA A 1071 -29.80 16.40 3.13
CA ALA A 1071 -29.46 14.96 3.19
C ALA A 1071 -30.51 13.84 2.88
N VAL A 1072 -30.09 12.96 1.94
CA VAL A 1072 -30.13 11.48 2.03
C VAL A 1072 -31.41 10.68 1.66
N ALA A 1073 -31.16 9.65 0.84
CA ALA A 1073 -31.91 8.40 0.60
C ALA A 1073 -33.34 8.46 0.01
N PHE A 1074 -33.44 8.05 -1.26
CA PHE A 1074 -34.54 7.22 -1.75
C PHE A 1074 -34.00 6.12 -2.68
N PHE A 1075 -34.04 4.86 -2.25
CA PHE A 1075 -33.75 3.71 -3.10
C PHE A 1075 -34.30 2.42 -2.50
N PHE A 1076 -35.42 1.90 -3.02
CA PHE A 1076 -35.68 0.45 -3.02
C PHE A 1076 -36.80 0.04 -4.01
N PHE A 1077 -36.56 -1.10 -4.66
CA PHE A 1077 -37.43 -1.92 -5.53
C PHE A 1077 -37.68 -1.53 -6.99
N GLY A 1078 -37.46 -2.54 -7.85
CA GLY A 1078 -37.53 -2.50 -9.31
C GLY A 1078 -36.80 -3.72 -9.93
N LEU A 1079 -37.27 -4.94 -9.64
CA LEU A 1079 -36.53 -6.20 -9.88
C LEU A 1079 -37.02 -6.99 -11.10
N LYS A 1080 -36.10 -7.78 -11.70
CA LYS A 1080 -36.23 -8.72 -12.86
C LYS A 1080 -36.19 -8.03 -14.24
N GLY A 1081 -35.33 -8.39 -15.22
CA GLY A 1081 -34.10 -9.21 -15.18
C GLY A 1081 -34.06 -10.38 -16.18
N LYS A 1082 -32.93 -10.55 -16.89
CA LYS A 1082 -32.53 -11.79 -17.60
C LYS A 1082 -31.01 -11.82 -17.86
N LYS A 1083 -30.48 -12.98 -18.25
CA LYS A 1083 -29.02 -13.24 -18.40
C LYS A 1083 -28.56 -12.99 -19.84
N SER A 1084 -27.38 -12.38 -19.99
CA SER A 1084 -26.49 -12.60 -21.14
C SER A 1084 -25.02 -12.44 -20.72
N ARG A 1085 -24.11 -13.06 -21.48
CA ARG A 1085 -22.65 -12.86 -21.42
C ARG A 1085 -22.15 -12.65 -22.85
N PRO A 1086 -21.45 -11.57 -23.16
CA PRO A 1086 -20.51 -11.52 -24.27
C PRO A 1086 -19.08 -11.78 -23.78
N SER A 1087 -18.20 -12.16 -24.70
CA SER A 1087 -16.79 -12.45 -24.45
C SER A 1087 -15.91 -11.85 -25.54
N TYR A 1088 -14.96 -11.01 -25.15
CA TYR A 1088 -13.81 -10.57 -25.94
C TYR A 1088 -12.62 -10.60 -24.96
N GLN A 1089 -11.47 -11.24 -25.19
CA GLN A 1089 -10.62 -11.34 -26.40
C GLN A 1089 -10.16 -9.98 -26.91
N PHE A 1090 -9.08 -9.49 -26.31
CA PHE A 1090 -8.16 -8.57 -27.00
C PHE A 1090 -7.50 -9.31 -28.17
N ALA A 1091 -7.54 -8.69 -29.35
CA ALA A 1091 -6.67 -9.05 -30.46
C ALA A 1091 -5.36 -8.24 -30.36
N ALA A 1092 -4.25 -8.85 -30.76
CA ALA A 1092 -2.96 -8.18 -30.89
C ALA A 1092 -2.34 -8.51 -32.25
N SER A 1093 -1.78 -7.50 -32.92
CA SER A 1093 -1.12 -7.61 -34.22
C SER A 1093 0.00 -6.57 -34.32
N GLY A 1094 1.28 -6.89 -34.56
CA GLY A 1094 1.91 -8.22 -34.58
C GLY A 1094 2.63 -8.53 -35.90
N THR A 1095 3.92 -8.19 -35.94
CA THR A 1095 4.96 -8.69 -36.87
C THR A 1095 6.30 -8.57 -36.13
N ALA A 1096 7.33 -9.39 -36.36
CA ALA A 1096 7.60 -10.27 -37.50
C ALA A 1096 7.87 -11.74 -37.12
N SER A 1097 8.06 -12.58 -38.15
CA SER A 1097 7.85 -14.05 -38.12
C SER A 1097 9.13 -14.88 -38.08
N ALA A 1098 9.00 -16.14 -37.64
CA ALA A 1098 9.77 -17.29 -38.14
C ALA A 1098 8.98 -18.60 -37.90
N ASP A 1099 8.71 -19.36 -38.96
CA ASP A 1099 7.81 -20.52 -38.93
C ASP A 1099 8.48 -21.85 -38.52
N ILE A 1100 7.77 -22.67 -37.73
CA ILE A 1100 7.82 -24.14 -37.80
C ILE A 1100 6.39 -24.69 -37.68
N ASN A 1101 6.02 -25.62 -38.56
CA ASN A 1101 4.66 -26.11 -38.77
C ASN A 1101 4.46 -27.51 -38.13
N ILE A 1102 3.40 -27.70 -37.31
CA ILE A 1102 3.02 -28.99 -36.69
C ILE A 1102 1.49 -29.16 -36.74
N ALA A 1103 1.02 -30.36 -37.09
CA ALA A 1103 -0.37 -30.69 -37.35
C ALA A 1103 -1.27 -30.81 -36.08
N PRO A 1104 -2.60 -30.60 -36.20
CA PRO A 1104 -3.53 -30.58 -35.06
C PRO A 1104 -3.94 -31.98 -34.54
N PRO A 1105 -4.33 -32.10 -33.24
CA PRO A 1105 -4.72 -33.36 -32.62
C PRO A 1105 -6.21 -33.74 -32.82
N PRO A 1106 -6.57 -35.04 -32.78
CA PRO A 1106 -7.95 -35.51 -32.93
C PRO A 1106 -8.82 -35.37 -31.65
N ALA A 1107 -10.14 -35.39 -31.84
CA ALA A 1107 -11.14 -35.08 -30.80
C ALA A 1107 -11.49 -36.23 -29.84
N SER A 1108 -12.04 -35.89 -28.67
CA SER A 1108 -12.39 -36.84 -27.59
C SER A 1108 -13.85 -37.35 -27.66
N PRO A 1109 -14.09 -38.67 -27.50
CA PRO A 1109 -15.44 -39.22 -27.35
C PRO A 1109 -15.97 -39.16 -25.89
N LYS A 1110 -17.30 -39.19 -25.73
CA LYS A 1110 -18.01 -39.19 -24.44
C LYS A 1110 -18.22 -40.62 -23.88
N PRO A 1111 -18.43 -40.79 -22.56
CA PRO A 1111 -18.42 -42.11 -21.92
C PRO A 1111 -19.76 -42.87 -22.01
N SER A 1112 -19.67 -44.21 -22.06
CA SER A 1112 -20.80 -45.14 -21.90
C SER A 1112 -20.72 -45.93 -20.58
N ARG A 1113 -21.85 -46.50 -20.15
CA ARG A 1113 -21.98 -47.29 -18.91
C ARG A 1113 -21.79 -48.78 -19.16
N SER A 1114 -21.14 -49.46 -18.22
CA SER A 1114 -21.49 -50.84 -17.83
C SER A 1114 -21.11 -51.09 -16.35
N LYS A 1115 -21.62 -52.18 -15.77
CA LYS A 1115 -21.36 -52.62 -14.38
C LYS A 1115 -20.65 -53.99 -14.38
N PRO A 1116 -20.02 -54.42 -13.27
CA PRO A 1116 -19.07 -55.52 -13.27
C PRO A 1116 -19.71 -56.89 -13.00
N GLU A 1117 -18.97 -57.96 -13.34
CA GLU A 1117 -19.24 -59.33 -12.87
C GLU A 1117 -17.96 -60.02 -12.35
N LYS A 1118 -18.04 -61.32 -11.98
CA LYS A 1118 -17.23 -61.92 -10.89
C LYS A 1118 -16.25 -63.03 -11.32
N ALA A 1119 -15.27 -63.25 -10.43
CA ALA A 1119 -14.50 -64.51 -10.21
C ALA A 1119 -13.47 -64.87 -11.31
N SER A 1120 -12.47 -65.73 -11.10
CA SER A 1120 -12.25 -66.76 -10.06
C SER A 1120 -10.78 -66.89 -9.60
N ARG A 1121 -10.53 -67.66 -8.54
CA ARG A 1121 -9.22 -68.19 -8.10
C ARG A 1121 -9.12 -69.68 -8.52
N PRO A 1122 -7.93 -70.27 -8.76
CA PRO A 1122 -7.19 -70.94 -7.67
C PRO A 1122 -5.64 -70.97 -7.84
N ALA A 1123 -4.94 -71.74 -6.98
CA ALA A 1123 -3.55 -72.19 -7.08
C ALA A 1123 -3.50 -73.72 -6.78
N PRO A 1124 -2.40 -74.48 -7.02
CA PRO A 1124 -1.36 -74.66 -5.95
C PRO A 1124 0.08 -75.09 -6.39
N VAL A 1125 1.06 -75.02 -5.43
CA VAL A 1125 2.16 -75.99 -5.04
C VAL A 1125 3.10 -76.59 -6.14
N THR A 1126 4.41 -76.90 -5.94
CA THR A 1126 5.31 -77.07 -4.75
C THR A 1126 6.54 -76.09 -4.78
N ASP A 1127 7.86 -76.34 -4.60
CA ASP A 1127 8.75 -77.50 -4.22
C ASP A 1127 10.09 -77.06 -3.55
N LYS A 1128 10.90 -78.00 -3.01
CA LYS A 1128 12.22 -77.79 -2.33
C LYS A 1128 13.07 -79.09 -2.21
N PRO A 1129 14.43 -79.03 -2.25
CA PRO A 1129 15.20 -79.15 -0.98
C PRO A 1129 16.57 -78.40 -0.89
N GLN A 1130 17.23 -78.53 0.26
CA GLN A 1130 18.59 -78.05 0.67
C GLN A 1130 19.64 -79.21 0.55
N PRO A 1131 20.96 -79.16 0.95
CA PRO A 1131 21.68 -78.23 1.88
C PRO A 1131 23.20 -77.89 1.62
N LYS A 1132 23.84 -77.23 2.63
CA LYS A 1132 25.29 -77.18 3.03
C LYS A 1132 26.22 -75.99 2.65
N LYS A 1133 27.21 -75.77 3.54
CA LYS A 1133 28.42 -74.88 3.56
C LYS A 1133 29.70 -75.78 3.39
N PRO A 1134 31.00 -75.33 3.45
CA PRO A 1134 31.58 -74.00 3.80
C PRO A 1134 32.85 -73.48 3.03
N ALA A 1135 33.13 -72.16 3.18
CA ALA A 1135 34.48 -71.54 3.27
C ALA A 1135 35.42 -71.55 2.01
N PRO A 1136 36.68 -71.02 2.04
CA PRO A 1136 36.93 -69.60 1.67
C PRO A 1136 38.20 -69.27 0.82
N GLU A 1137 38.45 -67.97 0.63
CA GLU A 1137 39.77 -67.27 0.59
C GLU A 1137 40.43 -66.85 -0.77
N LYS A 1138 41.25 -65.80 -0.66
CA LYS A 1138 42.39 -65.31 -1.47
C LYS A 1138 42.21 -64.26 -2.59
N THR A 1139 43.35 -63.62 -2.87
CA THR A 1139 43.58 -62.33 -3.56
C THR A 1139 44.63 -62.46 -4.66
N ALA A 1140 44.59 -61.62 -5.71
CA ALA A 1140 45.78 -61.14 -6.45
C ALA A 1140 45.45 -60.02 -7.48
N SER A 1141 46.48 -59.27 -7.87
CA SER A 1141 46.54 -58.34 -9.02
C SER A 1141 46.85 -59.10 -10.34
N LYS A 1142 47.02 -58.54 -11.55
CA LYS A 1142 47.71 -57.30 -11.98
C LYS A 1142 47.37 -56.90 -13.44
N GLU A 1143 47.94 -55.79 -13.93
CA GLU A 1143 47.64 -55.11 -15.22
C GLU A 1143 48.45 -55.64 -16.43
N THR A 1144 48.04 -55.26 -17.66
CA THR A 1144 48.99 -54.93 -18.76
C THR A 1144 48.37 -54.17 -19.96
N SER A 1145 48.89 -52.96 -20.27
CA SER A 1145 49.14 -52.38 -21.63
C SER A 1145 48.02 -52.21 -22.69
N SER A 1146 48.13 -51.41 -23.77
CA SER A 1146 48.69 -50.05 -24.02
C SER A 1146 48.51 -49.67 -25.51
N LYS A 1147 48.36 -48.38 -25.87
CA LYS A 1147 48.89 -47.75 -27.12
C LYS A 1147 48.71 -46.22 -27.15
N GLU A 1148 49.39 -45.55 -28.08
CA GLU A 1148 49.73 -44.12 -28.03
C GLU A 1148 49.16 -43.31 -29.22
N LYS A 1149 49.07 -41.97 -29.11
CA LYS A 1149 50.03 -41.04 -29.78
C LYS A 1149 49.82 -39.52 -29.50
N SER A 1150 50.94 -38.87 -29.12
CA SER A 1150 51.40 -37.50 -29.44
C SER A 1150 50.46 -36.29 -29.57
N SER A 1151 50.71 -35.25 -28.75
CA SER A 1151 50.64 -33.82 -29.16
C SER A 1151 51.65 -32.94 -28.39
N SER A 1152 51.97 -31.75 -28.91
CA SER A 1152 53.11 -30.90 -28.51
C SER A 1152 52.95 -30.08 -27.23
N SER A 1153 54.08 -29.56 -26.72
CA SER A 1153 54.20 -28.79 -25.47
C SER A 1153 54.13 -27.27 -25.63
N SER A 1154 53.68 -26.58 -24.58
CA SER A 1154 54.17 -25.24 -24.21
C SER A 1154 54.05 -25.05 -22.68
N SER A 1155 54.90 -24.24 -22.05
CA SER A 1155 55.02 -24.17 -20.59
C SER A 1155 54.80 -22.76 -20.02
N GLY A 1156 53.67 -22.57 -19.32
CA GLY A 1156 53.33 -21.33 -18.60
C GLY A 1156 53.35 -21.54 -17.08
N LYS A 1157 54.06 -20.67 -16.34
CA LYS A 1157 54.29 -20.84 -14.89
C LYS A 1157 53.06 -20.46 -14.05
N GLU A 1158 52.49 -21.41 -13.31
CA GLU A 1158 51.55 -21.14 -12.22
C GLU A 1158 52.21 -20.38 -11.04
N LYS A 1159 51.38 -19.67 -10.26
CA LYS A 1159 51.83 -18.94 -9.06
C LYS A 1159 51.47 -19.72 -7.79
N ARG A 1160 52.50 -20.27 -7.15
CA ARG A 1160 52.41 -20.95 -5.83
C ARG A 1160 51.69 -20.06 -4.80
N LYS A 1161 50.65 -20.59 -4.16
CA LYS A 1161 49.99 -19.94 -3.01
C LYS A 1161 50.87 -20.11 -1.76
N LEU A 1162 50.90 -19.08 -0.91
CA LEU A 1162 51.65 -19.08 0.34
C LEU A 1162 50.99 -19.98 1.40
N THR A 1163 51.78 -20.62 2.25
CA THR A 1163 51.29 -21.44 3.37
C THR A 1163 50.78 -20.57 4.53
N PRO A 1164 49.99 -21.14 5.46
CA PRO A 1164 49.58 -20.43 6.68
C PRO A 1164 50.76 -19.89 7.51
N GLU A 1165 51.88 -20.62 7.56
CA GLU A 1165 53.10 -20.21 8.26
C GLU A 1165 53.79 -19.03 7.58
N GLU A 1166 53.90 -19.05 6.24
CA GLU A 1166 54.44 -17.90 5.47
C GLU A 1166 53.58 -16.64 5.64
N ILE A 1167 52.26 -16.81 5.83
CA ILE A 1167 51.33 -15.72 6.15
C ILE A 1167 51.52 -15.23 7.59
N ALA A 1168 51.72 -16.13 8.56
CA ALA A 1168 51.99 -15.78 9.95
C ALA A 1168 53.34 -15.03 10.09
N ALA A 1169 54.41 -15.54 9.50
CA ALA A 1169 55.73 -14.90 9.48
C ALA A 1169 55.68 -13.51 8.81
N ARG A 1170 54.89 -13.35 7.73
CA ARG A 1170 54.67 -12.04 7.11
C ARG A 1170 53.87 -11.07 7.98
N LYS A 1171 52.94 -11.55 8.82
CA LYS A 1171 52.24 -10.70 9.81
C LYS A 1171 53.18 -10.27 10.92
N ALA A 1172 53.97 -11.17 11.49
CA ALA A 1172 54.97 -10.83 12.51
C ALA A 1172 55.96 -9.78 12.01
N LYS A 1173 56.52 -9.97 10.81
CA LYS A 1173 57.44 -9.00 10.16
C LYS A 1173 56.75 -7.72 9.63
N LEU A 1174 55.44 -7.59 9.76
CA LEU A 1174 54.70 -6.33 9.56
C LEU A 1174 54.35 -5.62 10.88
N ALA A 1175 54.26 -6.35 11.98
CA ALA A 1175 54.03 -5.80 13.32
C ALA A 1175 55.32 -5.20 13.95
N GLN A 1176 56.50 -5.58 13.44
CA GLN A 1176 57.80 -5.06 13.86
C GLN A 1176 58.31 -3.87 13.03
N MET A 1177 57.54 -3.40 12.03
CA MET A 1177 57.94 -2.27 11.18
C MET A 1177 57.53 -0.92 11.77
N SER A 1178 58.35 0.10 11.54
CA SER A 1178 58.04 1.47 12.00
C SER A 1178 56.83 2.06 11.24
N PRO A 1179 56.17 3.10 11.79
CA PRO A 1179 55.10 3.82 11.08
C PRO A 1179 55.56 4.38 9.72
N GLU A 1180 56.81 4.80 9.61
CA GLU A 1180 57.40 5.34 8.38
C GLU A 1180 57.70 4.26 7.35
N GLU A 1181 58.22 3.10 7.78
CA GLU A 1181 58.38 1.93 6.90
C GLU A 1181 57.03 1.45 6.37
N LEU A 1182 56.00 1.44 7.22
CA LEU A 1182 54.63 1.12 6.83
C LEU A 1182 54.04 2.14 5.85
N ALA A 1183 54.35 3.43 6.01
CA ALA A 1183 53.94 4.49 5.08
C ALA A 1183 54.65 4.35 3.73
N ALA A 1184 55.98 4.22 3.71
CA ALA A 1184 56.79 4.03 2.51
C ALA A 1184 56.36 2.77 1.73
N ARG A 1185 56.10 1.66 2.43
CA ARG A 1185 55.62 0.40 1.85
C ARG A 1185 54.22 0.52 1.27
N LYS A 1186 53.30 1.27 1.90
CA LYS A 1186 51.99 1.62 1.33
C LYS A 1186 52.13 2.48 0.07
N ALA A 1187 52.99 3.51 0.09
CA ALA A 1187 53.25 4.38 -1.06
C ALA A 1187 53.82 3.60 -2.26
N ALA A 1188 54.77 2.68 -2.02
CA ALA A 1188 55.32 1.80 -3.06
C ALA A 1188 54.25 0.89 -3.70
N ILE A 1189 53.32 0.34 -2.89
CA ILE A 1189 52.19 -0.47 -3.38
C ILE A 1189 51.21 0.39 -4.20
N ALA A 1190 50.91 1.61 -3.75
CA ALA A 1190 50.06 2.55 -4.49
C ALA A 1190 50.68 2.94 -5.84
N LYS A 1191 51.98 3.28 -5.87
CA LYS A 1191 52.73 3.60 -7.09
C LYS A 1191 52.74 2.42 -8.07
N LYS A 1192 52.85 1.18 -7.56
CA LYS A 1192 52.79 -0.05 -8.38
C LYS A 1192 51.40 -0.35 -8.93
N LYS A 1193 50.32 -0.12 -8.16
CA LYS A 1193 48.93 -0.19 -8.66
C LYS A 1193 48.65 0.87 -9.72
N ALA A 1194 49.11 2.11 -9.52
CA ALA A 1194 48.95 3.18 -10.50
C ALA A 1194 49.66 2.89 -11.84
N ALA A 1195 50.84 2.27 -11.78
CA ALA A 1195 51.53 1.79 -12.99
C ALA A 1195 50.74 0.70 -13.73
N GLN A 1196 50.16 -0.27 -13.01
CA GLN A 1196 49.34 -1.34 -13.61
C GLN A 1196 48.04 -0.79 -14.23
N ALA A 1197 47.38 0.17 -13.57
CA ALA A 1197 46.21 0.85 -14.14
C ALA A 1197 46.54 1.63 -15.42
N LYS A 1198 47.72 2.28 -15.48
CA LYS A 1198 48.22 2.93 -16.71
C LYS A 1198 48.58 1.94 -17.82
N GLN A 1199 48.92 0.68 -17.51
CA GLN A 1199 49.11 -0.36 -18.53
C GLN A 1199 47.76 -0.88 -19.05
N GLN A 1200 46.77 -1.13 -18.19
CA GLN A 1200 45.45 -1.61 -18.63
C GLN A 1200 44.70 -0.57 -19.49
N LYS A 1201 44.89 0.74 -19.26
CA LYS A 1201 44.38 1.80 -20.15
C LYS A 1201 45.08 1.92 -21.51
N LYS A 1202 46.09 1.10 -21.82
CA LYS A 1202 46.78 1.08 -23.13
C LYS A 1202 46.50 -0.16 -23.98
N SER A 1203 45.61 -1.05 -23.55
CA SER A 1203 45.39 -2.36 -24.20
C SER A 1203 43.95 -2.63 -24.63
N ASN A 1204 43.18 -1.59 -25.00
CA ASN A 1204 41.78 -1.75 -25.43
C ASN A 1204 41.37 -0.71 -26.50
N PRO A 1205 41.56 -1.00 -27.80
CA PRO A 1205 41.02 -0.20 -28.90
C PRO A 1205 39.66 -0.73 -29.35
N GLY A 1206 38.59 0.09 -29.26
CA GLY A 1206 37.27 -0.26 -29.80
C GLY A 1206 36.12 0.55 -29.20
N SER A 1207 35.10 0.80 -30.03
CA SER A 1207 33.78 1.41 -29.72
C SER A 1207 33.75 2.83 -29.16
N ASP A 1208 34.41 3.79 -29.83
CA ASP A 1208 33.92 5.18 -29.93
C ASP A 1208 33.27 5.34 -31.32
N SER A 1209 32.00 4.94 -31.47
CA SER A 1209 31.28 5.07 -32.75
C SER A 1209 29.74 4.99 -32.61
N GLN A 1210 29.15 5.89 -31.83
CA GLN A 1210 27.78 6.41 -32.05
C GLN A 1210 27.53 7.60 -31.12
N SER A 1211 27.11 8.72 -31.72
CA SER A 1211 26.70 9.99 -31.10
C SER A 1211 25.35 10.37 -31.67
#